data_AF-A0A1M5GNZ5-F1
#
_entry.id   AF-A0A1M5GNZ5-F1
#
_cell.length_a   1.000
_cell.length_b   1.000
_cell.length_c   1.000
_cell.angle_alpha   90.00
_cell.angle_beta   90.00
_cell.angle_gamma   90.00
#
_symmetry.space_group_name_H-M   'P 1'
#
loop_
_entity.id
_entity.type
_entity.pdbx_description
1 polymer ?
#
loop_
_entity_poly.entity_id
_entity_poly.type
_entity_poly.pdbx_seq_one_letter_code
_entity_poly.pdbx_strand_id
1 'polypeptide(L)'
;MKNILTAFLLILYSTVSAQEMKGMKMPKKESNKQAETIYTCPMHPEIQSSKPGNCPKCGMKLVVKKTTAPKQKVSVPDQKSQPVKASDMGDMNMPMKKQGDNEPTQTVTYTCPMHPEIHATKPGNCPKCGMKLVPEKAKATKPKHDQMEMPVKDHSKKNDGMDDMGGMDMGDNTATMENIKRAKLNLGPIKTISNSAPPRTVRYDLYIADTTVTYGKKTKRAIAVNGQIPMPTLTFTQGDTALIYVHNNLNEETSLHWHGLFLPNKMDGVPFLTQMPIKPHSTYIYKFPIVQNGTHWYHSHFELQEQIGMYGAFIMNKRKEWEIPTLPVVISEWTDMKPEEVHRSLKNANDWFAIKKGTTQSYAEAIRTGHFKTKVTNEWKRMNAMDVSDVYYDTFLINGKNQNVQPQFKGGDKVRLRIANGGASDYFWLTYSGGKITVVATDGNDVEPVEVDRLIIAVSETYDVVVTIPENKSYEFLVTPEDRTKSASLWLGKGEKVPAQKLPKLKYFAGMKMMNDMMDMNGNMVEMEGMKMQNQVMDMNTVMYPEVTGEENSKVENKKAAMSGMQMPNDKSMAGMNMAADNPDIVTLNYGMLRDPKKTTLPNGPWKELKFDLTGNMNRYVWTLDNKTVSESDKILIKKGENVRIILFNNSMMRHPMHLHGHDFRVVNGQGENAPMKNIIDIMPMERDTIEFAATEPGGDWFFHCHILYHMMSGMGRVFSYENSPPNPEIPNPKLAQRKLFSDDREFHPMARIGIETNGSDGEIMLANTRYRFTTEWRIGFDKEMGYESESHFGRYIGRNQWLFPYVGWDFRKRTIDLMDKNIFGQSLSPGDNLFGQKNTKNFRQVFHLGVQYTLPMLVVADASVDHKGNVRFQLMREDVPISKRLRFQFMVNTDKEYMAGFRYIVTKYFGLSTHYDSDMGYGAGLTLNY
;
A
#
# COMPACT_ATOMS: atom_id res chain seq x y z
N MET A 1 -26.24 -12.38 -17.05
CA MET A 1 -25.07 -11.52 -17.33
C MET A 1 -24.05 -12.12 -18.31
N LYS A 2 -23.59 -13.39 -18.22
CA LYS A 2 -22.70 -14.00 -19.25
C LYS A 2 -23.18 -13.76 -20.70
N ASN A 3 -24.48 -13.87 -20.96
CA ASN A 3 -25.07 -13.68 -22.30
C ASN A 3 -24.96 -12.22 -22.80
N ILE A 4 -24.88 -11.23 -21.91
CA ILE A 4 -24.71 -9.80 -22.28
C ILE A 4 -23.27 -9.55 -22.72
N LEU A 5 -22.29 -10.14 -22.01
CA LEU A 5 -20.87 -10.10 -22.42
C LEU A 5 -20.65 -10.77 -23.79
N THR A 6 -21.42 -11.82 -24.08
CA THR A 6 -21.40 -12.53 -25.37
C THR A 6 -22.02 -11.67 -26.48
N ALA A 7 -23.10 -10.93 -26.18
CA ALA A 7 -23.70 -9.98 -27.12
C ALA A 7 -22.75 -8.79 -27.42
N PHE A 8 -22.03 -8.27 -26.42
CA PHE A 8 -21.03 -7.21 -26.62
C PHE A 8 -19.86 -7.64 -27.52
N LEU A 9 -19.37 -8.88 -27.36
CA LEU A 9 -18.35 -9.46 -28.24
C LEU A 9 -18.83 -9.67 -29.69
N LEU A 10 -20.13 -9.91 -29.89
CA LEU A 10 -20.73 -10.00 -31.23
C LEU A 10 -20.92 -8.63 -31.89
N ILE A 11 -21.23 -7.58 -31.11
CA ILE A 11 -21.33 -6.20 -31.62
C ILE A 11 -19.95 -5.67 -32.07
N LEU A 12 -18.88 -6.04 -31.38
CA LEU A 12 -17.50 -5.74 -31.81
C LEU A 12 -17.09 -6.43 -33.13
N TYR A 13 -17.83 -7.44 -33.58
CA TYR A 13 -17.58 -8.13 -34.86
C TYR A 13 -18.41 -7.58 -36.04
N SER A 14 -19.40 -6.71 -35.80
CA SER A 14 -20.38 -6.30 -36.83
C SER A 14 -20.04 -5.01 -37.57
N THR A 15 -18.90 -4.37 -37.29
CA THR A 15 -18.50 -3.07 -37.90
C THR A 15 -17.49 -3.18 -39.06
N VAL A 16 -17.39 -4.35 -39.71
CA VAL A 16 -16.75 -4.48 -41.02
C VAL A 16 -17.83 -4.69 -42.08
N SER A 17 -18.07 -3.66 -42.90
CA SER A 17 -19.11 -3.70 -43.95
C SER A 17 -18.78 -4.74 -45.02
N ALA A 18 -19.61 -5.76 -45.13
CA ALA A 18 -19.51 -6.80 -46.15
C ALA A 18 -20.33 -6.43 -47.39
N GLN A 19 -19.85 -5.50 -48.22
CA GLN A 19 -20.51 -5.20 -49.49
C GLN A 19 -19.60 -4.61 -50.58
N GLU A 20 -18.67 -5.42 -51.10
CA GLU A 20 -18.24 -5.37 -52.52
C GLU A 20 -17.27 -6.53 -52.84
N MET A 21 -17.79 -7.69 -53.25
CA MET A 21 -17.07 -8.67 -54.09
C MET A 21 -18.06 -9.67 -54.72
N LYS A 22 -18.56 -9.35 -55.92
CA LYS A 22 -19.11 -10.34 -56.86
C LYS A 22 -18.42 -10.21 -58.20
N GLY A 23 -17.64 -11.23 -58.56
CA GLY A 23 -17.25 -11.47 -59.95
C GLY A 23 -15.77 -11.29 -60.30
N MET A 24 -14.94 -12.28 -59.96
CA MET A 24 -13.93 -12.76 -60.92
C MET A 24 -13.60 -14.23 -60.67
N LYS A 25 -13.43 -14.99 -61.77
CA LYS A 25 -13.11 -16.43 -61.76
C LYS A 25 -11.60 -16.64 -61.71
N MET A 26 -11.14 -17.68 -61.01
CA MET A 26 -9.75 -18.14 -61.05
C MET A 26 -9.40 -18.85 -62.37
N PRO A 27 -8.13 -18.75 -62.80
CA PRO A 27 -7.37 -19.86 -63.39
C PRO A 27 -6.26 -20.36 -62.44
N LYS A 28 -5.58 -21.45 -62.83
CA LYS A 28 -4.83 -22.37 -61.94
C LYS A 28 -3.33 -22.03 -61.74
N LYS A 29 -2.82 -22.49 -60.59
CA LYS A 29 -1.44 -22.95 -60.24
C LYS A 29 -0.28 -22.69 -61.22
N GLU A 30 0.87 -22.27 -60.67
CA GLU A 30 2.09 -23.10 -60.77
C GLU A 30 3.20 -22.86 -59.71
N SER A 31 3.67 -23.98 -59.12
CA SER A 31 4.97 -24.26 -58.47
C SER A 31 5.51 -23.41 -57.29
N ASN A 32 6.50 -24.01 -56.59
CA ASN A 32 6.97 -23.67 -55.25
C ASN A 32 8.51 -23.76 -55.21
N LYS A 33 9.21 -22.90 -54.44
CA LYS A 33 10.60 -23.12 -54.03
C LYS A 33 10.77 -22.77 -52.55
N GLN A 34 10.95 -23.80 -51.73
CA GLN A 34 11.28 -23.67 -50.30
C GLN A 34 12.77 -23.39 -50.12
N ALA A 35 13.14 -22.68 -49.05
CA ALA A 35 14.52 -22.51 -48.64
C ALA A 35 14.99 -23.71 -47.78
N GLU A 36 16.15 -24.29 -48.10
CA GLU A 36 16.73 -25.37 -47.30
C GLU A 36 17.21 -24.86 -45.93
N THR A 37 17.06 -25.70 -44.90
CA THR A 37 17.40 -25.38 -43.51
C THR A 37 18.65 -26.13 -43.08
N ILE A 38 19.69 -25.42 -42.64
CA ILE A 38 20.97 -26.00 -42.22
C ILE A 38 21.05 -26.10 -40.69
N TYR A 39 21.48 -27.27 -40.21
CA TYR A 39 21.71 -27.58 -38.81
C TYR A 39 23.21 -27.56 -38.50
N THR A 40 23.62 -27.03 -37.34
CA THR A 40 25.03 -26.91 -36.93
C THR A 40 25.23 -27.32 -35.47
N CYS A 41 26.44 -27.74 -35.08
CA CYS A 41 26.72 -28.03 -33.67
C CYS A 41 27.07 -26.73 -32.90
N PRO A 42 26.48 -26.47 -31.71
CA PRO A 42 26.84 -25.30 -30.89
C PRO A 42 28.32 -25.27 -30.47
N MET A 43 28.93 -26.45 -30.27
CA MET A 43 30.34 -26.60 -29.85
C MET A 43 31.31 -26.76 -31.02
N HIS A 44 30.81 -27.09 -32.22
CA HIS A 44 31.61 -27.36 -33.42
C HIS A 44 30.94 -26.69 -34.63
N PRO A 45 31.07 -25.36 -34.82
CA PRO A 45 30.35 -24.60 -35.85
C PRO A 45 30.73 -24.95 -37.30
N GLU A 46 31.82 -25.69 -37.48
CA GLU A 46 32.24 -26.27 -38.77
C GLU A 46 31.41 -27.50 -39.16
N ILE A 47 30.78 -28.18 -38.19
CA ILE A 47 29.89 -29.32 -38.45
C ILE A 47 28.52 -28.77 -38.86
N GLN A 48 28.19 -28.92 -40.15
CA GLN A 48 26.91 -28.53 -40.73
C GLN A 48 26.25 -29.70 -41.45
N SER A 49 24.92 -29.75 -41.42
CA SER A 49 24.09 -30.82 -41.99
C SER A 49 22.79 -30.25 -42.54
N SER A 50 22.33 -30.78 -43.69
CA SER A 50 20.99 -30.49 -44.23
C SER A 50 19.86 -31.27 -43.54
N LYS A 51 20.19 -32.13 -42.56
CA LYS A 51 19.24 -32.92 -41.77
C LYS A 51 19.50 -32.79 -40.25
N PRO A 52 18.47 -32.88 -39.40
CA PRO A 52 18.66 -32.98 -37.96
C PRO A 52 19.48 -34.23 -37.60
N GLY A 53 20.31 -34.13 -36.56
CA GLY A 53 21.13 -35.24 -36.09
C GLY A 53 21.95 -34.85 -34.86
N ASN A 54 22.89 -35.71 -34.48
CA ASN A 54 23.87 -35.44 -33.43
C ASN A 54 25.25 -35.17 -34.07
N CYS A 55 26.05 -34.33 -33.43
CA CYS A 55 27.40 -34.02 -33.87
C CYS A 55 28.32 -35.25 -33.75
N PRO A 56 28.99 -35.70 -34.83
CA PRO A 56 29.86 -36.87 -34.77
C PRO A 56 31.12 -36.67 -33.91
N LYS A 57 31.49 -35.41 -33.57
CA LYS A 57 32.63 -35.10 -32.68
C LYS A 57 32.30 -35.11 -31.19
N CYS A 58 31.07 -34.76 -30.79
CA CYS A 58 30.73 -34.57 -29.37
C CYS A 58 29.34 -35.08 -28.94
N GLY A 59 28.61 -35.77 -29.81
CA GLY A 59 27.29 -36.35 -29.52
C GLY A 59 26.13 -35.36 -29.33
N MET A 60 26.40 -34.06 -29.17
CA MET A 60 25.35 -33.05 -28.98
C MET A 60 24.48 -32.84 -30.21
N LYS A 61 23.18 -32.64 -30.00
CA LYS A 61 22.17 -32.46 -31.05
C LYS A 61 22.42 -31.17 -31.85
N LEU A 62 22.35 -31.26 -33.18
CA LEU A 62 22.56 -30.14 -34.10
C LEU A 62 21.34 -29.19 -34.06
N VAL A 63 21.59 -27.88 -34.08
CA VAL A 63 20.58 -26.81 -33.97
C VAL A 63 20.49 -26.00 -35.27
N VAL A 64 19.30 -25.48 -35.58
CA VAL A 64 19.06 -24.73 -36.84
C VAL A 64 19.80 -23.39 -36.84
N LYS A 65 20.57 -23.12 -37.89
CA LYS A 65 21.23 -21.83 -38.13
C LYS A 65 20.38 -20.97 -39.07
N LYS A 66 19.71 -19.95 -38.53
CA LYS A 66 18.95 -18.97 -39.34
C LYS A 66 19.93 -18.03 -40.07
N THR A 67 19.79 -17.92 -41.38
CA THR A 67 20.53 -16.96 -42.23
C THR A 67 19.81 -15.60 -42.28
N THR A 68 20.58 -14.52 -42.13
CA THR A 68 20.13 -13.13 -42.33
C THR A 68 20.72 -12.55 -43.62
N ALA A 69 19.91 -11.85 -44.40
CA ALA A 69 20.31 -11.26 -45.69
C ALA A 69 21.05 -9.91 -45.52
N PRO A 70 21.92 -9.50 -46.46
CA PRO A 70 22.86 -8.40 -46.28
C PRO A 70 22.34 -7.01 -46.70
N LYS A 71 22.94 -5.95 -46.14
CA LYS A 71 22.76 -4.56 -46.58
C LYS A 71 23.75 -4.20 -47.70
N GLN A 72 23.29 -3.48 -48.73
CA GLN A 72 24.14 -2.93 -49.79
C GLN A 72 24.93 -1.68 -49.33
N LYS A 73 26.09 -1.46 -49.96
CA LYS A 73 26.88 -0.21 -49.96
C LYS A 73 27.05 0.25 -51.42
N VAL A 74 27.22 1.56 -51.62
CA VAL A 74 27.52 2.16 -52.93
C VAL A 74 28.82 2.99 -52.85
N SER A 75 29.75 2.63 -53.75
CA SER A 75 30.96 3.31 -54.29
C SER A 75 31.85 4.28 -53.48
N VAL A 76 33.17 4.07 -53.63
CA VAL A 76 34.27 5.06 -53.54
C VAL A 76 34.85 5.22 -54.98
N PRO A 77 35.62 6.29 -55.33
CA PRO A 77 37.10 6.26 -55.20
C PRO A 77 37.66 7.67 -54.79
N ASP A 78 38.96 7.98 -54.61
CA ASP A 78 40.21 7.25 -54.91
C ASP A 78 41.46 7.72 -54.08
N GLN A 79 42.53 6.91 -54.12
CA GLN A 79 43.98 7.23 -54.05
C GLN A 79 44.76 7.82 -52.81
N LYS A 80 45.73 6.98 -52.36
CA LYS A 80 47.22 7.21 -52.27
C LYS A 80 47.97 7.55 -50.95
N SER A 81 48.88 6.59 -50.62
CA SER A 81 50.28 6.70 -50.15
C SER A 81 50.70 7.34 -48.80
N GLN A 82 51.47 6.54 -48.03
CA GLN A 82 52.46 6.94 -46.99
C GLN A 82 53.80 7.41 -47.66
N PRO A 83 55.00 7.59 -47.01
CA PRO A 83 55.42 7.34 -45.60
C PRO A 83 56.49 8.32 -44.98
N VAL A 84 57.07 7.92 -43.81
CA VAL A 84 58.48 8.12 -43.32
C VAL A 84 58.82 9.20 -42.23
N LYS A 85 59.30 8.70 -41.04
CA LYS A 85 60.39 9.13 -40.08
C LYS A 85 60.60 10.63 -39.67
N ALA A 86 61.44 11.02 -38.70
CA ALA A 86 61.89 10.53 -37.36
C ALA A 86 62.89 11.57 -36.73
N SER A 87 63.27 11.39 -35.45
CA SER A 87 64.42 12.01 -34.71
C SER A 87 64.47 13.53 -34.44
N ASP A 88 65.33 14.08 -33.58
CA ASP A 88 65.77 13.80 -32.17
C ASP A 88 66.72 14.94 -31.70
N MET A 89 66.97 15.13 -30.38
CA MET A 89 67.94 16.09 -29.76
C MET A 89 67.62 17.61 -29.99
N GLY A 90 68.07 18.64 -29.25
CA GLY A 90 68.92 18.85 -28.05
C GLY A 90 69.56 20.27 -28.12
N ASP A 91 69.96 21.02 -27.07
CA ASP A 91 69.77 20.92 -25.61
C ASP A 91 70.20 22.27 -24.91
N MET A 92 69.95 22.42 -23.60
CA MET A 92 70.55 23.37 -22.60
C MET A 92 70.49 24.92 -22.76
N ASN A 93 69.89 25.62 -21.77
CA ASN A 93 70.60 26.55 -20.86
C ASN A 93 69.75 27.14 -19.70
N MET A 94 70.43 27.60 -18.64
CA MET A 94 69.94 28.22 -17.38
C MET A 94 70.56 29.64 -17.20
N PRO A 95 70.29 30.47 -16.14
CA PRO A 95 69.12 30.63 -15.24
C PRO A 95 68.72 32.12 -14.96
N MET A 96 67.80 32.33 -13.99
CA MET A 96 67.63 33.46 -13.03
C MET A 96 66.52 34.54 -13.16
N LYS A 97 65.82 34.72 -12.01
CA LYS A 97 65.05 35.90 -11.51
C LYS A 97 63.73 36.21 -12.25
N LYS A 98 62.62 36.63 -11.61
CA LYS A 98 62.41 37.33 -10.31
C LYS A 98 61.11 36.87 -9.59
N GLN A 99 60.85 37.43 -8.40
CA GLN A 99 59.76 37.07 -7.46
C GLN A 99 58.34 37.46 -7.91
N GLY A 100 57.31 36.80 -7.37
CA GLY A 100 55.91 37.24 -7.39
C GLY A 100 54.88 36.16 -7.03
N ASP A 101 54.47 36.14 -5.75
CA ASP A 101 53.20 35.64 -5.16
C ASP A 101 52.77 34.15 -5.31
N ASN A 102 52.30 33.58 -4.19
CA ASN A 102 52.07 32.13 -4.03
C ASN A 102 50.60 31.71 -4.22
N GLU A 103 50.34 30.84 -5.20
CA GLU A 103 49.18 29.92 -5.20
C GLU A 103 49.61 28.51 -4.72
N PRO A 104 48.78 27.78 -3.95
CA PRO A 104 49.10 26.42 -3.52
C PRO A 104 48.87 25.39 -4.63
N THR A 105 49.95 24.77 -5.11
CA THR A 105 49.95 23.69 -6.10
C THR A 105 49.22 22.43 -5.62
N GLN A 106 48.37 21.84 -6.47
CA GLN A 106 47.73 20.54 -6.23
C GLN A 106 48.76 19.40 -6.24
N THR A 107 48.85 18.63 -5.15
CA THR A 107 49.67 17.41 -5.07
C THR A 107 48.97 16.23 -5.73
N VAL A 108 49.57 15.66 -6.79
CA VAL A 108 49.09 14.45 -7.46
C VAL A 108 49.53 13.20 -6.70
N THR A 109 48.58 12.39 -6.25
CA THR A 109 48.82 11.08 -5.61
C THR A 109 48.82 9.93 -6.62
N TYR A 110 49.62 8.91 -6.31
CA TYR A 110 49.80 7.69 -7.08
C TYR A 110 49.40 6.49 -6.21
N THR A 111 48.64 5.54 -6.75
CA THR A 111 48.20 4.34 -6.03
C THR A 111 48.60 3.03 -6.74
N CYS A 112 48.59 1.91 -6.01
CA CYS A 112 48.82 0.59 -6.55
C CYS A 112 47.49 -0.07 -6.97
N PRO A 113 47.31 -0.48 -8.25
CA PRO A 113 46.08 -1.13 -8.70
C PRO A 113 45.70 -2.41 -7.95
N MET A 114 46.69 -3.08 -7.34
CA MET A 114 46.51 -4.32 -6.55
C MET A 114 46.47 -4.08 -5.03
N HIS A 115 46.84 -2.89 -4.57
CA HIS A 115 46.90 -2.52 -3.15
C HIS A 115 46.40 -1.08 -2.99
N PRO A 116 45.07 -0.85 -3.05
CA PRO A 116 44.50 0.49 -3.09
C PRO A 116 44.86 1.36 -1.89
N GLU A 117 45.22 0.76 -0.76
CA GLU A 117 45.67 1.43 0.47
C GLU A 117 47.08 2.05 0.37
N ILE A 118 47.85 1.73 -0.68
CA ILE A 118 49.19 2.26 -0.91
C ILE A 118 49.08 3.53 -1.75
N HIS A 119 49.17 4.69 -1.11
CA HIS A 119 49.24 6.00 -1.77
C HIS A 119 50.65 6.61 -1.62
N ALA A 120 51.18 7.19 -2.69
CA ALA A 120 52.46 7.89 -2.71
C ALA A 120 52.34 9.24 -3.42
N THR A 121 53.07 10.26 -2.95
CA THR A 121 53.11 11.60 -3.57
C THR A 121 54.09 11.71 -4.73
N LYS A 122 54.71 10.59 -5.15
CA LYS A 122 55.69 10.49 -6.24
C LYS A 122 55.51 9.17 -7.00
N PRO A 123 55.84 9.10 -8.30
CA PRO A 123 55.89 7.83 -9.03
C PRO A 123 56.91 6.88 -8.40
N GLY A 124 56.59 5.60 -8.33
CA GLY A 124 57.47 4.55 -7.79
C GLY A 124 56.90 3.16 -8.03
N ASN A 125 57.47 2.15 -7.40
CA ASN A 125 56.95 0.78 -7.37
C ASN A 125 56.30 0.51 -6.01
N CYS A 126 55.23 -0.28 -5.99
CA CYS A 126 54.54 -0.70 -4.78
C CYS A 126 55.47 -1.56 -3.90
N PRO A 127 55.69 -1.22 -2.61
CA PRO A 127 56.57 -2.00 -1.74
C PRO A 127 56.02 -3.40 -1.41
N LYS A 128 54.72 -3.67 -1.65
CA LYS A 128 54.10 -4.98 -1.40
C LYS A 128 54.19 -5.96 -2.59
N CYS A 129 54.15 -5.49 -3.84
CA CYS A 129 54.13 -6.35 -5.02
C CYS A 129 55.06 -5.94 -6.17
N GLY A 130 55.87 -4.89 -6.01
CA GLY A 130 56.82 -4.41 -7.03
C GLY A 130 56.20 -3.76 -8.27
N MET A 131 54.86 -3.80 -8.45
CA MET A 131 54.19 -3.16 -9.58
C MET A 131 54.27 -1.63 -9.51
N LYS A 132 54.39 -0.98 -10.68
CA LYS A 132 54.52 0.47 -10.79
C LYS A 132 53.22 1.18 -10.38
N LEU A 133 53.33 2.17 -9.49
CA LEU A 133 52.21 2.99 -9.01
C LEU A 133 51.68 3.88 -10.14
N VAL A 134 50.37 4.05 -10.23
CA VAL A 134 49.67 4.81 -11.28
C VAL A 134 49.05 6.09 -10.72
N PRO A 135 49.01 7.21 -11.48
CA PRO A 135 48.38 8.44 -11.00
C PRO A 135 46.87 8.27 -10.81
N GLU A 136 46.35 8.83 -9.71
CA GLU A 136 44.91 8.89 -9.46
C GLU A 136 44.23 9.88 -10.43
N LYS A 137 43.18 9.45 -11.13
CA LYS A 137 42.47 10.30 -12.10
C LYS A 137 41.43 11.17 -11.40
N ALA A 138 41.58 12.49 -11.52
CA ALA A 138 40.52 13.44 -11.19
C ALA A 138 39.27 13.18 -12.05
N LYS A 139 38.09 13.07 -11.41
CA LYS A 139 36.81 12.90 -12.11
C LYS A 139 36.31 14.25 -12.64
N ALA A 140 35.96 14.29 -13.92
CA ALA A 140 35.42 15.47 -14.59
C ALA A 140 33.96 15.76 -14.17
N THR A 141 33.64 17.05 -14.08
CA THR A 141 32.33 17.61 -13.68
C THR A 141 31.30 17.63 -14.81
N LYS A 142 30.01 17.43 -14.45
CA LYS A 142 28.82 17.82 -15.23
C LYS A 142 27.71 18.29 -14.26
N PRO A 143 26.67 18.99 -14.74
CA PRO A 143 26.20 20.23 -14.09
C PRO A 143 25.22 20.04 -12.92
N LYS A 144 25.04 21.14 -12.18
CA LYS A 144 24.22 21.28 -10.97
C LYS A 144 22.79 20.74 -11.14
N HIS A 145 22.38 19.96 -10.14
CA HIS A 145 21.02 19.98 -9.61
C HIS A 145 21.15 20.40 -8.14
N ASP A 146 20.55 21.52 -7.74
CA ASP A 146 20.67 22.02 -6.38
C ASP A 146 19.85 21.13 -5.41
N GLN A 147 20.56 20.37 -4.58
CA GLN A 147 20.02 19.86 -3.32
C GLN A 147 20.26 20.93 -2.25
N MET A 148 19.21 21.39 -1.60
CA MET A 148 19.33 22.25 -0.42
C MET A 148 19.55 21.36 0.81
N GLU A 149 20.78 21.29 1.31
CA GLU A 149 21.02 20.94 2.71
C GLU A 149 20.61 22.11 3.61
N MET A 150 19.96 21.82 4.74
CA MET A 150 19.77 22.80 5.80
C MET A 150 20.99 22.87 6.72
N PRO A 151 21.35 24.04 7.26
CA PRO A 151 22.64 24.24 7.91
C PRO A 151 22.65 23.75 9.37
N VAL A 152 23.48 22.75 9.66
CA VAL A 152 23.94 22.49 11.03
C VAL A 152 25.21 23.29 11.27
N LYS A 153 25.22 24.19 12.26
CA LYS A 153 26.42 24.93 12.66
C LYS A 153 27.31 24.04 13.53
N ASP A 154 28.53 23.83 13.07
CA ASP A 154 29.59 23.11 13.79
C ASP A 154 30.20 23.96 14.92
N HIS A 155 30.34 23.35 16.10
CA HIS A 155 31.29 23.78 17.14
C HIS A 155 32.04 22.57 17.72
N SER A 156 32.95 22.06 16.92
CA SER A 156 33.93 21.04 17.27
C SER A 156 34.79 21.36 18.49
N LYS A 157 35.01 20.36 19.36
CA LYS A 157 36.25 20.18 20.14
C LYS A 157 36.41 18.77 20.72
N LYS A 158 37.32 18.02 20.08
CA LYS A 158 38.19 16.92 20.57
C LYS A 158 37.59 15.69 21.29
N ASN A 159 38.05 14.52 20.82
CA ASN A 159 37.95 13.20 21.46
C ASN A 159 38.29 13.22 22.96
N ASP A 160 37.57 12.44 23.76
CA ASP A 160 38.04 11.17 24.32
C ASP A 160 36.84 10.39 24.93
N GLY A 161 36.86 9.05 24.87
CA GLY A 161 35.88 8.17 25.52
C GLY A 161 34.74 7.62 24.64
N MET A 162 34.82 6.32 24.32
CA MET A 162 33.63 5.52 24.03
C MET A 162 33.03 5.08 25.37
N ASP A 163 32.00 5.79 25.86
CA ASP A 163 31.04 5.31 26.88
C ASP A 163 30.01 6.41 27.21
N ASP A 164 29.25 6.88 26.21
CA ASP A 164 27.96 7.53 26.50
C ASP A 164 26.97 7.44 25.31
N MET A 165 25.84 6.77 25.54
CA MET A 165 24.63 6.81 24.70
C MET A 165 23.43 7.29 25.54
N GLY A 166 23.68 7.99 26.65
CA GLY A 166 22.72 8.73 27.45
C GLY A 166 22.30 10.03 26.76
N GLY A 167 21.57 9.91 25.66
CA GLY A 167 21.21 11.05 24.81
C GLY A 167 19.87 10.92 24.07
N MET A 168 19.07 9.90 24.40
CA MET A 168 17.64 9.92 24.07
C MET A 168 16.89 10.39 25.30
N ASP A 169 16.24 11.54 25.20
CA ASP A 169 15.19 11.95 26.12
C ASP A 169 14.01 10.96 25.95
N MET A 170 14.07 9.88 26.73
CA MET A 170 13.07 8.83 26.80
C MET A 170 11.92 9.37 27.66
N GLY A 171 10.71 9.37 27.12
CA GLY A 171 9.51 9.79 27.84
C GLY A 171 9.42 9.12 29.21
N ASP A 172 8.96 9.88 30.21
CA ASP A 172 9.11 9.56 31.63
C ASP A 172 8.67 8.13 32.00
N ASN A 173 9.65 7.23 32.11
CA ASN A 173 9.43 5.84 32.47
C ASN A 173 8.87 5.70 33.90
N THR A 174 8.95 6.76 34.72
CA THR A 174 8.31 6.80 36.04
C THR A 174 6.80 6.64 35.93
N ALA A 175 6.14 7.34 35.01
CA ALA A 175 4.70 7.27 34.80
C ALA A 175 4.24 5.87 34.35
N THR A 176 4.95 5.25 33.40
CA THR A 176 4.68 3.85 32.99
C THR A 176 4.88 2.88 34.16
N MET A 177 5.97 3.02 34.92
CA MET A 177 6.23 2.15 36.07
C MET A 177 5.26 2.36 37.23
N GLU A 178 4.70 3.56 37.41
CA GLU A 178 3.61 3.84 38.37
C GLU A 178 2.29 3.22 37.93
N ASN A 179 1.96 3.29 36.63
CA ASN A 179 0.81 2.57 36.08
C ASN A 179 0.95 1.06 36.32
N ILE A 180 2.12 0.47 36.00
CA ILE A 180 2.39 -0.96 36.23
C ILE A 180 2.24 -1.35 37.72
N LYS A 181 2.74 -0.52 38.65
CA LYS A 181 2.56 -0.75 40.10
C LYS A 181 1.07 -0.78 40.48
N ARG A 182 0.28 0.17 39.96
CA ARG A 182 -1.17 0.29 40.21
C ARG A 182 -1.94 -0.89 39.63
N ALA A 183 -1.68 -1.23 38.37
CA ALA A 183 -2.27 -2.38 37.69
C ALA A 183 -2.00 -3.69 38.43
N LYS A 184 -0.76 -3.93 38.87
CA LYS A 184 -0.40 -5.10 39.69
C LYS A 184 -1.12 -5.11 41.05
N LEU A 185 -1.28 -3.96 41.70
CA LEU A 185 -2.01 -3.84 42.97
C LEU A 185 -3.51 -4.16 42.78
N ASN A 186 -4.13 -3.63 41.73
CA ASN A 186 -5.55 -3.81 41.42
C ASN A 186 -5.87 -5.23 40.92
N LEU A 187 -4.99 -5.84 40.12
CA LEU A 187 -5.07 -7.26 39.78
C LEU A 187 -4.90 -8.15 41.01
N GLY A 188 -4.03 -7.76 41.95
CA GLY A 188 -3.72 -8.52 43.15
C GLY A 188 -3.04 -9.87 42.85
N PRO A 189 -2.90 -10.75 43.86
CA PRO A 189 -2.33 -12.07 43.65
C PRO A 189 -3.30 -12.96 42.87
N ILE A 190 -2.93 -13.35 41.65
CA ILE A 190 -3.72 -14.28 40.83
C ILE A 190 -3.19 -15.71 41.02
N LYS A 191 -4.06 -16.62 41.48
CA LYS A 191 -3.75 -18.04 41.64
C LYS A 191 -3.37 -18.64 40.28
N THR A 192 -2.28 -19.40 40.24
CA THR A 192 -1.77 -20.04 39.02
C THR A 192 -1.88 -21.55 39.13
N ILE A 193 -2.52 -22.20 38.16
CA ILE A 193 -2.61 -23.65 38.03
C ILE A 193 -1.51 -24.19 37.12
N SER A 194 -1.00 -25.36 37.45
CA SER A 194 0.02 -26.06 36.64
C SER A 194 -0.60 -27.27 35.93
N ASN A 195 -0.42 -27.36 34.61
CA ASN A 195 -0.88 -28.48 33.79
C ASN A 195 0.28 -29.47 33.53
N SER A 196 0.31 -30.55 34.31
CA SER A 196 1.29 -31.63 34.24
C SER A 196 0.96 -32.75 33.23
N ALA A 197 -0.14 -32.65 32.48
CA ALA A 197 -0.48 -33.66 31.47
C ALA A 197 0.64 -33.81 30.43
N PRO A 198 1.03 -35.02 30.01
CA PRO A 198 2.10 -35.18 29.03
C PRO A 198 1.76 -34.51 27.70
N PRO A 199 2.76 -33.99 26.96
CA PRO A 199 2.62 -33.56 25.57
C PRO A 199 1.88 -34.60 24.72
N ARG A 200 0.88 -34.17 23.96
CA ARG A 200 0.07 -35.06 23.10
C ARG A 200 -0.07 -34.50 21.69
N THR A 201 -0.39 -35.38 20.73
CA THR A 201 -0.90 -34.91 19.43
C THR A 201 -2.37 -34.53 19.58
N VAL A 202 -2.71 -33.29 19.22
CA VAL A 202 -4.08 -32.77 19.22
C VAL A 202 -4.54 -32.67 17.77
N ARG A 203 -5.56 -33.46 17.43
CA ARG A 203 -6.14 -33.50 16.08
C ARG A 203 -7.33 -32.56 15.97
N TYR A 204 -7.36 -31.81 14.86
CA TYR A 204 -8.55 -31.09 14.40
C TYR A 204 -8.83 -31.44 12.94
N ASP A 205 -10.10 -31.51 12.59
CA ASP A 205 -10.60 -31.70 11.23
C ASP A 205 -11.45 -30.49 10.87
N LEU A 206 -10.99 -29.72 9.88
CA LEU A 206 -11.55 -28.45 9.45
C LEU A 206 -12.16 -28.60 8.06
N TYR A 207 -13.48 -28.68 8.01
CA TYR A 207 -14.25 -28.78 6.78
C TYR A 207 -14.65 -27.36 6.33
N ILE A 208 -13.91 -26.84 5.35
CA ILE A 208 -14.16 -25.54 4.72
C ILE A 208 -15.27 -25.71 3.69
N ALA A 209 -16.39 -25.01 3.84
CA ALA A 209 -17.54 -25.11 2.95
C ALA A 209 -18.25 -23.77 2.73
N ASP A 210 -18.94 -23.66 1.59
CA ASP A 210 -19.83 -22.55 1.29
C ASP A 210 -21.00 -22.52 2.27
N THR A 211 -21.36 -21.33 2.72
CA THR A 211 -22.57 -21.08 3.50
C THR A 211 -23.23 -19.77 3.07
N THR A 212 -24.36 -19.43 3.70
CA THR A 212 -24.99 -18.12 3.55
C THR A 212 -25.28 -17.48 4.90
N VAL A 213 -24.94 -16.20 5.04
CA VAL A 213 -25.18 -15.41 6.25
C VAL A 213 -26.00 -14.16 5.95
N THR A 214 -26.66 -13.63 6.98
CA THR A 214 -27.39 -12.36 6.93
C THR A 214 -26.92 -11.47 8.09
N TYR A 215 -25.66 -11.06 8.03
CA TYR A 215 -25.06 -10.13 8.99
C TYR A 215 -25.37 -8.67 8.63
N GLY A 216 -25.34 -8.34 7.34
CA GLY A 216 -25.76 -7.04 6.80
C GLY A 216 -27.26 -6.98 6.55
N LYS A 217 -27.67 -6.34 5.45
CA LYS A 217 -29.10 -6.19 5.07
C LYS A 217 -29.58 -7.26 4.10
N LYS A 218 -28.68 -8.08 3.57
CA LYS A 218 -28.96 -9.09 2.55
C LYS A 218 -28.33 -10.42 2.92
N THR A 219 -28.98 -11.51 2.54
CA THR A 219 -28.34 -12.83 2.57
C THR A 219 -27.21 -12.87 1.54
N LYS A 220 -26.03 -13.35 1.95
CA LYS A 220 -24.79 -13.34 1.16
C LYS A 220 -24.03 -14.64 1.30
N ARG A 221 -23.28 -15.00 0.26
CA ARG A 221 -22.26 -16.07 0.31
C ARG A 221 -21.26 -15.74 1.40
N ALA A 222 -20.94 -16.72 2.22
CA ALA A 222 -19.82 -16.71 3.14
C ALA A 222 -19.11 -18.07 3.07
N ILE A 223 -17.93 -18.18 3.64
CA ILE A 223 -17.23 -19.45 3.82
C ILE A 223 -17.18 -19.72 5.32
N ALA A 224 -17.59 -20.92 5.72
CA ALA A 224 -17.58 -21.37 7.10
C ALA A 224 -16.70 -22.60 7.27
N VAL A 225 -16.15 -22.76 8.47
CA VAL A 225 -15.44 -23.99 8.85
C VAL A 225 -16.24 -24.71 9.91
N ASN A 226 -16.53 -25.99 9.64
CA ASN A 226 -17.40 -26.83 10.48
C ASN A 226 -18.78 -26.18 10.74
N GLY A 227 -19.28 -25.42 9.76
CA GLY A 227 -20.60 -24.77 9.80
C GLY A 227 -20.69 -23.46 10.59
N GLN A 228 -19.57 -22.89 11.06
CA GLN A 228 -19.58 -21.64 11.83
C GLN A 228 -18.60 -20.56 11.30
N ILE A 229 -18.93 -19.31 11.61
CA ILE A 229 -18.13 -18.09 11.43
C ILE A 229 -18.22 -17.30 12.75
N PRO A 230 -17.10 -16.94 13.41
CA PRO A 230 -15.72 -17.29 13.09
C PRO A 230 -15.47 -18.81 13.02
N MET A 231 -14.36 -19.20 12.40
CA MET A 231 -13.89 -20.59 12.38
C MET A 231 -13.66 -21.12 13.83
N PRO A 232 -13.71 -22.45 14.05
CA PRO A 232 -13.61 -23.03 15.40
C PRO A 232 -12.36 -22.58 16.17
N THR A 233 -12.52 -22.19 17.43
CA THR A 233 -11.36 -21.93 18.31
C THR A 233 -10.52 -23.20 18.47
N LEU A 234 -9.30 -23.18 17.96
CA LEU A 234 -8.34 -24.27 18.15
C LEU A 234 -7.63 -24.05 19.48
N THR A 235 -7.51 -25.10 20.29
CA THR A 235 -6.93 -25.01 21.64
C THR A 235 -5.88 -26.09 21.85
N PHE A 236 -4.67 -25.65 22.17
CA PHE A 236 -3.52 -26.51 22.46
C PHE A 236 -2.92 -26.16 23.82
N THR A 237 -2.07 -27.03 24.37
CA THR A 237 -1.17 -26.69 25.49
C THR A 237 0.26 -26.67 24.98
N GLN A 238 1.10 -25.75 25.48
CA GLN A 238 2.52 -25.70 25.13
C GLN A 238 3.19 -27.09 25.24
N GLY A 239 3.90 -27.50 24.20
CA GLY A 239 4.50 -28.82 24.03
C GLY A 239 3.65 -29.83 23.25
N ASP A 240 2.35 -29.61 23.08
CA ASP A 240 1.51 -30.46 22.22
C ASP A 240 1.99 -30.43 20.75
N THR A 241 1.59 -31.41 19.95
CA THR A 241 1.77 -31.40 18.49
C THR A 241 0.43 -31.14 17.82
N ALA A 242 0.35 -30.08 17.01
CA ALA A 242 -0.81 -29.83 16.16
C ALA A 242 -0.85 -30.84 15.01
N LEU A 243 -2.02 -31.41 14.75
CA LEU A 243 -2.31 -32.24 13.58
C LEU A 243 -3.65 -31.79 12.99
N ILE A 244 -3.61 -30.87 12.03
CA ILE A 244 -4.80 -30.20 11.52
C ILE A 244 -5.05 -30.68 10.09
N TYR A 245 -6.14 -31.40 9.90
CA TYR A 245 -6.66 -31.78 8.59
C TYR A 245 -7.53 -30.64 8.07
N VAL A 246 -7.20 -30.13 6.89
CA VAL A 246 -7.95 -29.06 6.22
C VAL A 246 -8.58 -29.64 4.97
N HIS A 247 -9.89 -29.90 5.06
CA HIS A 247 -10.70 -30.41 3.96
C HIS A 247 -11.32 -29.23 3.22
N ASN A 248 -10.85 -28.97 2.01
CA ASN A 248 -11.45 -27.97 1.14
C ASN A 248 -12.63 -28.60 0.39
N ASN A 249 -13.86 -28.34 0.84
CA ASN A 249 -15.09 -28.77 0.16
C ASN A 249 -15.65 -27.67 -0.78
N LEU A 250 -14.92 -26.57 -0.99
CA LEU A 250 -15.29 -25.52 -1.92
C LEU A 250 -15.03 -25.95 -3.37
N ASN A 251 -15.58 -25.16 -4.30
CA ASN A 251 -15.27 -25.26 -5.74
C ASN A 251 -14.11 -24.33 -6.17
N GLU A 252 -13.42 -23.72 -5.22
CA GLU A 252 -12.28 -22.81 -5.41
C GLU A 252 -11.09 -23.23 -4.53
N GLU A 253 -9.89 -22.74 -4.82
CA GLU A 253 -8.69 -23.00 -4.02
C GLU A 253 -8.76 -22.29 -2.67
N THR A 254 -7.97 -22.74 -1.69
CA THR A 254 -7.86 -22.08 -0.37
C THR A 254 -6.49 -22.36 0.25
N SER A 255 -6.16 -21.68 1.33
CA SER A 255 -4.99 -21.94 2.18
C SER A 255 -5.28 -21.44 3.59
N LEU A 256 -4.56 -21.91 4.63
CA LEU A 256 -4.72 -21.39 5.99
C LEU A 256 -3.37 -21.02 6.58
N HIS A 257 -3.21 -19.76 6.98
CA HIS A 257 -2.06 -19.25 7.72
C HIS A 257 -2.34 -19.24 9.22
N TRP A 258 -1.27 -19.45 10.01
CA TRP A 258 -1.30 -19.52 11.47
C TRP A 258 -0.60 -18.30 12.05
N HIS A 259 -1.36 -17.23 12.27
CA HIS A 259 -0.82 -15.90 12.52
C HIS A 259 -0.02 -15.83 13.83
N GLY A 260 1.23 -15.38 13.72
CA GLY A 260 2.17 -15.24 14.83
C GLY A 260 2.77 -16.55 15.36
N LEU A 261 2.65 -17.69 14.65
CA LEU A 261 3.21 -18.97 15.10
C LEU A 261 4.64 -19.23 14.58
N PHE A 262 5.48 -19.80 15.45
CA PHE A 262 6.75 -20.44 15.10
C PHE A 262 6.47 -21.88 14.66
N LEU A 263 6.68 -22.14 13.36
CA LEU A 263 6.41 -23.41 12.71
C LEU A 263 7.44 -23.66 11.59
N PRO A 264 7.59 -24.90 11.09
CA PRO A 264 8.42 -25.14 9.91
C PRO A 264 7.85 -24.38 8.71
N ASN A 265 8.65 -23.54 8.04
CA ASN A 265 8.20 -22.62 6.97
C ASN A 265 7.20 -23.23 5.96
N LYS A 266 7.36 -24.48 5.53
CA LYS A 266 6.42 -25.17 4.63
C LYS A 266 5.00 -25.44 5.18
N MET A 267 4.76 -25.16 6.46
CA MET A 267 3.47 -25.25 7.14
C MET A 267 2.83 -23.87 7.38
N ASP A 268 3.48 -22.80 6.90
CA ASP A 268 3.07 -21.41 7.11
C ASP A 268 1.82 -21.01 6.31
N GLY A 269 1.48 -21.75 5.25
CA GLY A 269 0.17 -21.60 4.59
C GLY A 269 0.04 -20.42 3.63
N VAL A 270 1.14 -19.79 3.21
CA VAL A 270 1.13 -18.72 2.22
C VAL A 270 1.15 -19.33 0.81
N PRO A 271 0.06 -19.20 0.02
CA PRO A 271 -0.04 -19.82 -1.30
C PRO A 271 1.03 -19.26 -2.24
N PHE A 272 1.62 -20.15 -3.03
CA PHE A 272 2.69 -19.86 -3.99
C PHE A 272 4.00 -19.31 -3.39
N LEU A 273 4.12 -19.22 -2.06
CA LEU A 273 5.36 -18.88 -1.36
C LEU A 273 5.87 -20.05 -0.51
N THR A 274 5.06 -20.53 0.43
CA THR A 274 5.43 -21.60 1.37
C THR A 274 4.73 -22.93 1.07
N GLN A 275 3.62 -22.91 0.34
CA GLN A 275 3.00 -24.10 -0.27
C GLN A 275 2.18 -23.77 -1.52
N MET A 276 1.80 -24.76 -2.32
CA MET A 276 0.72 -24.58 -3.31
C MET A 276 -0.65 -24.49 -2.60
N PRO A 277 -1.65 -23.82 -3.20
CA PRO A 277 -3.01 -23.79 -2.64
C PRO A 277 -3.63 -25.18 -2.49
N ILE A 278 -4.46 -25.33 -1.47
CA ILE A 278 -5.29 -26.52 -1.22
C ILE A 278 -6.41 -26.53 -2.26
N LYS A 279 -6.37 -27.52 -3.15
CA LYS A 279 -7.29 -27.64 -4.29
C LYS A 279 -8.75 -27.89 -3.83
N PRO A 280 -9.75 -27.51 -4.66
CA PRO A 280 -11.12 -27.96 -4.51
C PRO A 280 -11.22 -29.47 -4.26
N HIS A 281 -12.12 -29.88 -3.37
CA HIS A 281 -12.41 -31.27 -3.03
C HIS A 281 -11.18 -32.10 -2.64
N SER A 282 -10.22 -31.46 -1.96
CA SER A 282 -8.98 -32.09 -1.51
C SER A 282 -8.70 -31.84 -0.02
N THR A 283 -7.68 -32.50 0.52
CA THR A 283 -7.28 -32.37 1.93
C THR A 283 -5.79 -32.12 2.04
N TYR A 284 -5.40 -31.14 2.85
CA TYR A 284 -4.02 -30.88 3.24
C TYR A 284 -3.86 -31.09 4.75
N ILE A 285 -2.66 -31.47 5.18
CA ILE A 285 -2.38 -31.82 6.58
C ILE A 285 -1.27 -30.91 7.11
N TYR A 286 -1.61 -30.01 8.02
CA TYR A 286 -0.63 -29.24 8.76
C TYR A 286 -0.21 -30.03 10.00
N LYS A 287 1.10 -30.20 10.19
CA LYS A 287 1.66 -30.89 11.36
C LYS A 287 2.92 -30.20 11.86
N PHE A 288 2.84 -29.62 13.06
CA PHE A 288 3.95 -28.88 13.69
C PHE A 288 3.85 -28.92 15.23
N PRO A 289 4.98 -28.79 15.96
CA PRO A 289 4.98 -28.71 17.41
C PRO A 289 4.50 -27.33 17.90
N ILE A 290 3.77 -27.31 19.01
CA ILE A 290 3.36 -26.09 19.71
C ILE A 290 4.47 -25.71 20.69
N VAL A 291 5.43 -24.90 20.25
CA VAL A 291 6.60 -24.51 21.05
C VAL A 291 6.34 -23.28 21.93
N GLN A 292 5.45 -22.39 21.50
CA GLN A 292 5.06 -21.15 22.20
C GLN A 292 3.72 -21.29 22.94
N ASN A 293 3.22 -20.17 23.45
CA ASN A 293 1.94 -20.05 24.14
C ASN A 293 1.32 -18.67 23.82
N GLY A 294 0.12 -18.40 24.34
CA GLY A 294 -0.56 -17.11 24.19
C GLY A 294 -1.81 -17.16 23.29
N THR A 295 -2.30 -15.97 22.95
CA THR A 295 -3.47 -15.75 22.09
C THR A 295 -3.01 -15.40 20.68
N HIS A 296 -3.34 -16.29 19.75
CA HIS A 296 -3.09 -16.14 18.32
C HIS A 296 -4.39 -16.37 17.57
N TRP A 297 -4.33 -16.32 16.23
CA TRP A 297 -5.47 -16.56 15.37
C TRP A 297 -5.01 -17.20 14.06
N TYR A 298 -5.95 -17.62 13.23
CA TYR A 298 -5.67 -18.28 11.95
C TYR A 298 -6.73 -17.91 10.93
N HIS A 299 -6.31 -17.75 9.67
CA HIS A 299 -7.15 -17.17 8.62
C HIS A 299 -6.79 -17.70 7.23
N SER A 300 -7.65 -17.46 6.23
CA SER A 300 -7.27 -17.76 4.85
C SER A 300 -6.28 -16.74 4.32
N HIS A 301 -5.16 -17.24 3.81
CA HIS A 301 -4.17 -16.44 3.09
C HIS A 301 -4.36 -16.55 1.55
N PHE A 302 -5.55 -16.98 1.09
CA PHE A 302 -5.86 -17.15 -0.33
C PHE A 302 -6.89 -16.12 -0.82
N GLU A 303 -6.46 -15.30 -1.79
CA GLU A 303 -7.23 -14.21 -2.39
C GLU A 303 -7.93 -13.34 -1.33
N LEU A 304 -9.25 -13.16 -1.41
CA LEU A 304 -10.04 -12.30 -0.52
C LEU A 304 -10.99 -13.11 0.40
N GLN A 305 -10.68 -14.38 0.66
CA GLN A 305 -11.54 -15.29 1.43
C GLN A 305 -11.72 -14.88 2.89
N GLU A 306 -10.75 -14.18 3.47
CA GLU A 306 -10.77 -13.68 4.85
C GLU A 306 -12.02 -12.84 5.14
N GLN A 307 -12.31 -11.81 4.33
CA GLN A 307 -13.48 -10.93 4.52
C GLN A 307 -14.81 -11.69 4.61
N ILE A 308 -14.92 -12.86 3.96
CA ILE A 308 -16.17 -13.63 3.88
C ILE A 308 -16.25 -14.79 4.89
N GLY A 309 -15.44 -14.77 5.95
CA GLY A 309 -15.62 -15.62 7.15
C GLY A 309 -14.45 -16.54 7.49
N MET A 310 -13.37 -16.53 6.71
CA MET A 310 -12.20 -17.40 6.91
C MET A 310 -11.21 -16.83 7.93
N TYR A 311 -11.66 -16.66 9.18
CA TYR A 311 -10.84 -16.26 10.33
C TYR A 311 -11.31 -16.95 11.62
N GLY A 312 -10.42 -17.30 12.55
CA GLY A 312 -10.75 -17.95 13.82
C GLY A 312 -9.63 -17.88 14.86
N ALA A 313 -9.95 -18.13 16.13
CA ALA A 313 -8.98 -18.02 17.23
C ALA A 313 -8.07 -19.26 17.37
N PHE A 314 -6.80 -19.04 17.69
CA PHE A 314 -5.80 -20.09 17.93
C PHE A 314 -5.17 -19.89 19.32
N ILE A 315 -5.59 -20.70 20.29
CA ILE A 315 -5.26 -20.50 21.71
C ILE A 315 -4.24 -21.54 22.15
N MET A 316 -3.08 -21.08 22.61
CA MET A 316 -2.00 -21.94 23.11
C MET A 316 -1.82 -21.72 24.62
N ASN A 317 -2.42 -22.59 25.42
CA ASN A 317 -2.40 -22.47 26.87
C ASN A 317 -1.01 -22.74 27.45
N LYS A 318 -0.64 -21.96 28.48
CA LYS A 318 0.60 -22.16 29.23
C LYS A 318 0.55 -23.43 30.07
N ARG A 319 1.74 -23.97 30.36
CA ARG A 319 1.91 -25.02 31.39
C ARG A 319 1.65 -24.52 32.81
N LYS A 320 1.78 -23.22 33.03
CA LYS A 320 1.43 -22.50 34.26
C LYS A 320 0.54 -21.32 33.85
N GLU A 321 -0.75 -21.40 34.15
CA GLU A 321 -1.78 -20.50 33.64
C GLU A 321 -2.58 -19.92 34.81
N TRP A 322 -3.04 -18.67 34.70
CA TRP A 322 -3.88 -18.08 35.74
C TRP A 322 -5.25 -18.76 35.82
N GLU A 323 -5.67 -19.09 37.03
CA GLU A 323 -6.96 -19.71 37.35
C GLU A 323 -8.05 -18.64 37.44
N ILE A 324 -8.31 -17.99 36.31
CA ILE A 324 -9.37 -16.98 36.15
C ILE A 324 -10.24 -17.31 34.93
N PRO A 325 -11.56 -16.96 34.96
CA PRO A 325 -12.43 -17.13 33.80
C PRO A 325 -11.83 -16.46 32.57
N THR A 326 -11.74 -17.20 31.47
CA THR A 326 -11.05 -16.76 30.24
C THR A 326 -11.96 -16.99 29.04
N LEU A 327 -12.09 -15.99 28.16
CA LEU A 327 -12.98 -15.97 27.01
C LEU A 327 -12.21 -15.57 25.73
N PRO A 328 -12.11 -16.44 24.72
CA PRO A 328 -11.69 -16.06 23.37
C PRO A 328 -12.69 -15.11 22.71
N VAL A 329 -12.17 -14.04 22.11
CA VAL A 329 -12.94 -12.95 21.49
C VAL A 329 -12.32 -12.66 20.13
N VAL A 330 -13.02 -13.01 19.05
CA VAL A 330 -12.67 -12.61 17.69
C VAL A 330 -13.58 -11.46 17.29
N ILE A 331 -12.99 -10.31 16.98
CA ILE A 331 -13.72 -9.15 16.43
C ILE A 331 -13.53 -9.11 14.92
N SER A 332 -14.58 -8.68 14.20
CA SER A 332 -14.58 -8.58 12.74
C SER A 332 -15.73 -7.72 12.21
N GLU A 333 -15.59 -7.29 10.97
CA GLU A 333 -16.57 -6.51 10.22
C GLU A 333 -17.19 -7.32 9.06
N TRP A 334 -18.34 -6.85 8.56
CA TRP A 334 -19.03 -7.50 7.44
C TRP A 334 -19.70 -6.49 6.51
N THR A 335 -19.57 -6.70 5.20
CA THR A 335 -20.19 -5.87 4.15
C THR A 335 -21.02 -6.73 3.19
N ASP A 336 -22.17 -6.23 2.72
CA ASP A 336 -22.98 -6.94 1.72
C ASP A 336 -22.34 -6.88 0.31
N MET A 337 -21.21 -6.22 0.15
CA MET A 337 -20.45 -6.10 -1.10
C MET A 337 -19.55 -7.33 -1.30
N LYS A 338 -19.38 -7.81 -2.53
CA LYS A 338 -18.42 -8.90 -2.77
C LYS A 338 -16.99 -8.37 -2.62
N PRO A 339 -16.02 -9.15 -2.10
CA PRO A 339 -14.66 -8.67 -1.90
C PRO A 339 -13.99 -8.14 -3.19
N GLU A 340 -14.15 -8.85 -4.30
CA GLU A 340 -13.58 -8.43 -5.60
C GLU A 340 -14.21 -7.11 -6.10
N GLU A 341 -15.45 -6.84 -5.67
CA GLU A 341 -16.17 -5.60 -5.97
C GLU A 341 -15.73 -4.44 -5.06
N VAL A 342 -15.38 -4.74 -3.79
CA VAL A 342 -14.73 -3.77 -2.88
C VAL A 342 -13.35 -3.41 -3.45
N HIS A 343 -12.50 -4.41 -3.72
CA HIS A 343 -11.15 -4.20 -4.26
C HIS A 343 -11.18 -3.34 -5.54
N ARG A 344 -12.06 -3.68 -6.50
CA ARG A 344 -12.25 -2.87 -7.72
C ARG A 344 -12.73 -1.45 -7.42
N SER A 345 -13.65 -1.27 -6.48
CA SER A 345 -14.18 0.06 -6.14
C SER A 345 -13.12 0.97 -5.52
N LEU A 346 -12.23 0.40 -4.71
CA LEU A 346 -11.07 1.09 -4.15
C LEU A 346 -10.09 1.51 -5.26
N LYS A 347 -9.77 0.61 -6.21
CA LYS A 347 -8.92 0.90 -7.39
C LYS A 347 -9.51 1.95 -8.33
N ASN A 348 -10.85 2.04 -8.41
CA ASN A 348 -11.61 3.04 -9.17
C ASN A 348 -11.82 4.35 -8.37
N ALA A 349 -11.31 4.43 -7.12
CA ALA A 349 -11.37 5.60 -6.23
C ALA A 349 -12.73 6.32 -6.17
N ASN A 350 -13.83 5.57 -6.20
CA ASN A 350 -15.16 6.16 -6.14
C ASN A 350 -15.58 6.50 -4.70
N ASP A 351 -16.19 7.66 -4.52
CA ASP A 351 -16.61 8.18 -3.20
C ASP A 351 -17.72 7.38 -2.50
N TRP A 352 -18.15 6.21 -3.01
CA TRP A 352 -19.32 5.52 -2.49
C TRP A 352 -19.19 5.13 -1.01
N PHE A 353 -18.01 4.67 -0.58
CA PHE A 353 -17.77 4.35 0.82
C PHE A 353 -17.80 5.59 1.71
N ALA A 354 -17.19 6.70 1.30
CA ALA A 354 -17.29 7.98 2.01
C ALA A 354 -18.73 8.52 2.07
N ILE A 355 -19.52 8.38 1.01
CA ILE A 355 -20.96 8.74 0.98
C ILE A 355 -21.75 7.89 1.98
N LYS A 356 -21.42 6.61 2.07
CA LYS A 356 -22.08 5.61 2.94
C LYS A 356 -21.75 5.81 4.42
N LYS A 357 -20.50 6.11 4.76
CA LYS A 357 -20.07 6.52 6.11
C LYS A 357 -20.59 7.92 6.48
N GLY A 358 -20.67 8.80 5.49
CA GLY A 358 -21.03 10.21 5.66
C GLY A 358 -19.82 11.11 5.92
N THR A 359 -18.67 10.76 5.35
CA THR A 359 -17.34 11.35 5.57
C THR A 359 -16.84 12.16 4.36
N THR A 360 -17.69 12.33 3.33
CA THR A 360 -17.40 13.07 2.09
C THR A 360 -17.05 14.54 2.37
N GLN A 361 -15.76 14.87 2.31
CA GLN A 361 -15.24 16.23 2.50
C GLN A 361 -15.55 17.14 1.31
N SER A 362 -16.78 17.63 1.26
CA SER A 362 -17.33 18.44 0.16
C SER A 362 -17.17 19.95 0.36
N TYR A 363 -17.15 20.71 -0.73
CA TYR A 363 -17.07 22.17 -0.72
C TYR A 363 -18.25 22.84 -0.01
N ALA A 364 -19.48 22.37 -0.22
CA ALA A 364 -20.66 22.89 0.48
C ALA A 364 -20.56 22.69 2.00
N GLU A 365 -20.01 21.56 2.45
CA GLU A 365 -19.78 21.33 3.88
C GLU A 365 -18.66 22.21 4.41
N ALA A 366 -17.52 22.30 3.70
CA ALA A 366 -16.40 23.16 4.05
C ALA A 366 -16.81 24.64 4.16
N ILE A 367 -17.71 25.13 3.31
CA ILE A 367 -18.26 26.49 3.41
C ILE A 367 -19.16 26.61 4.65
N ARG A 368 -20.07 25.65 4.86
CA ARG A 368 -21.01 25.64 6.00
C ARG A 368 -20.30 25.60 7.36
N THR A 369 -19.14 24.95 7.45
CA THR A 369 -18.33 24.82 8.68
C THR A 369 -17.16 25.80 8.76
N GLY A 370 -16.99 26.71 7.79
CA GLY A 370 -15.91 27.70 7.79
C GLY A 370 -14.51 27.17 7.39
N HIS A 371 -14.42 25.91 6.96
CA HIS A 371 -13.19 25.24 6.53
C HIS A 371 -12.87 25.34 5.02
N PHE A 372 -13.48 26.28 4.29
CA PHE A 372 -13.24 26.46 2.84
C PHE A 372 -11.74 26.56 2.48
N LYS A 373 -10.96 27.37 3.21
CA LYS A 373 -9.50 27.49 2.98
C LYS A 373 -8.76 26.18 3.21
N THR A 374 -9.15 25.41 4.23
CA THR A 374 -8.58 24.07 4.51
C THR A 374 -8.79 23.14 3.34
N LYS A 375 -10.02 23.10 2.79
CA LYS A 375 -10.38 22.25 1.64
C LYS A 375 -9.62 22.63 0.37
N VAL A 376 -9.46 23.92 0.09
CA VAL A 376 -8.67 24.39 -1.07
C VAL A 376 -7.18 24.07 -0.92
N THR A 377 -6.58 24.29 0.26
CA THR A 377 -5.16 23.95 0.51
C THR A 377 -4.89 22.45 0.33
N ASN A 378 -5.82 21.61 0.77
CA ASN A 378 -5.75 20.15 0.65
C ASN A 378 -5.72 19.70 -0.81
N GLU A 379 -6.69 20.12 -1.62
CA GLU A 379 -6.71 19.80 -3.06
C GLU A 379 -5.52 20.45 -3.80
N TRP A 380 -5.07 21.65 -3.40
CA TRP A 380 -3.87 22.30 -3.94
C TRP A 380 -2.62 21.43 -3.74
N LYS A 381 -2.46 20.81 -2.57
CA LYS A 381 -1.39 19.83 -2.27
C LYS A 381 -1.56 18.48 -2.98
N ARG A 382 -2.62 18.29 -3.77
CA ARG A 382 -3.02 17.03 -4.43
C ARG A 382 -3.37 15.93 -3.43
N MET A 383 -3.90 16.33 -2.27
CA MET A 383 -4.40 15.40 -1.27
C MET A 383 -5.86 15.07 -1.59
N ASN A 384 -6.18 13.78 -1.60
CA ASN A 384 -7.56 13.34 -1.68
C ASN A 384 -8.27 13.54 -0.34
N ALA A 385 -9.60 13.35 -0.32
CA ALA A 385 -10.34 13.29 0.94
C ALA A 385 -9.72 12.22 1.86
N MET A 386 -9.47 12.60 3.11
CA MET A 386 -8.81 11.77 4.11
C MET A 386 -9.87 11.03 4.92
N ASP A 387 -9.82 9.71 4.93
CA ASP A 387 -10.68 8.84 5.75
C ASP A 387 -9.77 7.94 6.60
N VAL A 388 -10.27 7.42 7.73
CA VAL A 388 -9.49 6.52 8.61
C VAL A 388 -9.65 5.04 8.24
N SER A 389 -10.65 4.73 7.42
CA SER A 389 -10.93 3.40 6.92
C SER A 389 -11.23 3.50 5.42
N ASP A 390 -10.86 2.49 4.64
CA ASP A 390 -11.08 2.52 3.19
C ASP A 390 -12.50 2.13 2.79
N VAL A 391 -13.14 1.26 3.58
CA VAL A 391 -14.34 0.51 3.19
C VAL A 391 -15.53 0.94 4.04
N TYR A 392 -16.75 0.73 3.53
CA TYR A 392 -17.96 0.77 4.34
C TYR A 392 -18.43 -0.65 4.67
N TYR A 393 -18.49 -0.96 5.96
CA TYR A 393 -19.06 -2.20 6.45
C TYR A 393 -20.50 -2.03 6.92
N ASP A 394 -21.34 -3.03 6.64
CA ASP A 394 -22.76 -3.05 6.99
C ASP A 394 -22.99 -3.42 8.46
N THR A 395 -22.11 -4.22 9.08
CA THR A 395 -22.15 -4.51 10.52
C THR A 395 -20.78 -4.86 11.09
N PHE A 396 -20.69 -4.90 12.42
CA PHE A 396 -19.53 -5.28 13.21
C PHE A 396 -19.93 -6.39 14.19
N LEU A 397 -19.02 -7.32 14.46
CA LEU A 397 -19.29 -8.62 15.07
C LEU A 397 -18.25 -8.95 16.14
N ILE A 398 -18.69 -9.58 17.22
CA ILE A 398 -17.87 -10.16 18.29
C ILE A 398 -18.27 -11.63 18.43
N ASN A 399 -17.37 -12.55 18.08
CA ASN A 399 -17.66 -13.98 17.90
C ASN A 399 -18.91 -14.20 17.02
N GLY A 400 -18.97 -13.51 15.87
CA GLY A 400 -20.02 -13.66 14.86
C GLY A 400 -21.37 -13.03 15.22
N LYS A 401 -21.43 -12.17 16.25
CA LYS A 401 -22.67 -11.49 16.70
C LYS A 401 -22.42 -10.02 16.98
N ASN A 402 -23.32 -9.13 16.55
CA ASN A 402 -23.23 -7.71 16.91
C ASN A 402 -23.51 -7.46 18.41
N GLN A 403 -24.38 -8.28 19.01
CA GLN A 403 -24.71 -8.25 20.44
C GLN A 403 -24.41 -9.63 21.01
N ASN A 404 -23.34 -9.74 21.77
CA ASN A 404 -22.89 -10.96 22.43
C ASN A 404 -23.13 -10.84 23.95
N VAL A 405 -23.57 -11.91 24.62
CA VAL A 405 -23.96 -11.86 26.04
C VAL A 405 -23.35 -13.05 26.76
N GLN A 406 -22.69 -12.78 27.89
CA GLN A 406 -21.93 -13.74 28.70
C GLN A 406 -22.42 -13.66 30.16
N PRO A 407 -23.59 -14.26 30.46
CA PRO A 407 -24.27 -14.10 31.75
C PRO A 407 -23.68 -14.93 32.89
N GLN A 408 -22.61 -15.71 32.62
CA GLN A 408 -21.98 -16.60 33.60
C GLN A 408 -21.11 -15.86 34.64
N PHE A 409 -20.66 -14.65 34.33
CA PHE A 409 -19.80 -13.84 35.21
C PHE A 409 -20.60 -13.11 36.28
N LYS A 410 -19.99 -12.90 37.45
CA LYS A 410 -20.59 -12.33 38.67
C LYS A 410 -19.76 -11.15 39.19
N GLY A 411 -20.36 -10.32 40.03
CA GLY A 411 -19.64 -9.24 40.72
C GLY A 411 -18.43 -9.78 41.50
N GLY A 412 -17.27 -9.16 41.30
CA GLY A 412 -15.97 -9.59 41.82
C GLY A 412 -15.14 -10.47 40.87
N ASP A 413 -15.73 -11.04 39.81
CA ASP A 413 -14.99 -11.86 38.84
C ASP A 413 -13.96 -11.01 38.07
N LYS A 414 -12.73 -11.50 37.96
CA LYS A 414 -11.70 -10.98 37.04
C LYS A 414 -11.68 -11.85 35.79
N VAL A 415 -12.20 -11.32 34.69
CA VAL A 415 -12.39 -12.06 33.44
C VAL A 415 -11.30 -11.68 32.46
N ARG A 416 -10.57 -12.68 31.95
CA ARG A 416 -9.61 -12.48 30.86
C ARG A 416 -10.29 -12.59 29.51
N LEU A 417 -10.22 -11.54 28.70
CA LEU A 417 -10.63 -11.57 27.30
C LEU A 417 -9.38 -11.78 26.44
N ARG A 418 -9.38 -12.82 25.61
CA ARG A 418 -8.31 -13.16 24.66
C ARG A 418 -8.74 -12.65 23.29
N ILE A 419 -8.38 -11.41 22.98
CA ILE A 419 -8.92 -10.64 21.85
C ILE A 419 -8.00 -10.79 20.64
N ALA A 420 -8.57 -11.14 19.49
CA ALA A 420 -7.90 -11.09 18.19
C ALA A 420 -8.75 -10.30 17.19
N ASN A 421 -8.14 -9.37 16.47
CA ASN A 421 -8.80 -8.68 15.37
C ASN A 421 -8.68 -9.49 14.08
N GLY A 422 -9.74 -10.25 13.74
CA GLY A 422 -9.86 -11.00 12.50
C GLY A 422 -10.61 -10.23 11.41
N GLY A 423 -10.62 -8.90 11.48
CA GLY A 423 -11.09 -8.02 10.43
C GLY A 423 -10.23 -8.07 9.17
N ALA A 424 -10.77 -7.57 8.05
CA ALA A 424 -10.08 -7.48 6.78
C ALA A 424 -9.44 -6.08 6.56
N SER A 425 -9.94 -5.02 7.21
CA SER A 425 -9.36 -3.69 7.09
C SER A 425 -9.60 -2.72 8.26
N ASP A 426 -10.52 -3.00 9.19
CA ASP A 426 -10.88 -2.02 10.23
C ASP A 426 -10.09 -2.18 11.55
N TYR A 427 -9.69 -1.04 12.10
CA TYR A 427 -9.15 -0.86 13.44
C TYR A 427 -10.29 -0.66 14.44
N PHE A 428 -10.13 -1.13 15.68
CA PHE A 428 -11.19 -1.04 16.69
C PHE A 428 -10.75 -0.39 17.99
N TRP A 429 -11.49 0.64 18.42
CA TRP A 429 -11.48 1.14 19.78
C TRP A 429 -12.21 0.16 20.70
N LEU A 430 -11.54 -0.22 21.78
CA LEU A 430 -12.04 -1.09 22.84
C LEU A 430 -12.24 -0.28 24.12
N THR A 431 -13.46 -0.23 24.63
CA THR A 431 -13.81 0.45 25.91
C THR A 431 -14.66 -0.46 26.80
N TYR A 432 -14.64 -0.22 28.12
CA TYR A 432 -15.38 -1.03 29.09
C TYR A 432 -16.15 -0.17 30.09
N SER A 433 -17.44 -0.46 30.30
CA SER A 433 -18.28 0.33 31.21
C SER A 433 -18.13 -0.02 32.69
N GLY A 434 -17.43 -1.12 33.03
CA GLY A 434 -17.18 -1.53 34.40
C GLY A 434 -15.91 -0.95 35.02
N GLY A 435 -15.17 -0.09 34.32
CA GLY A 435 -13.94 0.55 34.82
C GLY A 435 -12.76 0.38 33.86
N LYS A 436 -11.53 0.48 34.39
CA LYS A 436 -10.30 0.33 33.60
C LYS A 436 -10.18 -1.09 33.01
N ILE A 437 -9.52 -1.15 31.86
CA ILE A 437 -9.07 -2.38 31.19
C ILE A 437 -7.62 -2.62 31.60
N THR A 438 -7.27 -3.82 32.07
CA THR A 438 -5.87 -4.18 32.36
C THR A 438 -5.28 -5.03 31.23
N VAL A 439 -4.36 -4.46 30.45
CA VAL A 439 -3.62 -5.19 29.40
C VAL A 439 -2.56 -6.08 30.04
N VAL A 440 -2.49 -7.36 29.64
CA VAL A 440 -1.58 -8.35 30.25
C VAL A 440 -0.79 -9.20 29.23
N ALA A 441 -1.19 -9.22 27.95
CA ALA A 441 -0.40 -9.77 26.86
C ALA A 441 -0.70 -9.05 25.53
N THR A 442 0.23 -9.08 24.58
CA THR A 442 0.02 -8.66 23.18
C THR A 442 0.65 -9.69 22.23
N ASP A 443 -0.02 -10.00 21.13
CA ASP A 443 0.45 -10.90 20.05
C ASP A 443 0.96 -12.28 20.53
N GLY A 444 0.41 -12.76 21.65
CA GLY A 444 0.81 -14.01 22.33
C GLY A 444 1.86 -13.87 23.44
N ASN A 445 2.52 -12.72 23.53
CA ASN A 445 3.59 -12.45 24.50
C ASN A 445 3.09 -11.70 25.74
N ASP A 446 3.56 -12.13 26.92
CA ASP A 446 3.23 -11.48 28.19
C ASP A 446 3.80 -10.06 28.26
N VAL A 447 3.03 -9.14 28.83
CA VAL A 447 3.53 -7.83 29.25
C VAL A 447 3.32 -7.64 30.75
N GLU A 448 4.12 -6.77 31.35
CA GLU A 448 3.84 -6.23 32.66
C GLU A 448 2.46 -5.56 32.64
N PRO A 449 1.55 -5.84 33.60
CA PRO A 449 0.19 -5.33 33.54
C PRO A 449 0.10 -3.80 33.44
N VAL A 450 -0.73 -3.28 32.53
CA VAL A 450 -0.97 -1.85 32.34
C VAL A 450 -2.47 -1.57 32.40
N GLU A 451 -2.90 -0.57 33.18
CA GLU A 451 -4.29 -0.11 33.24
C GLU A 451 -4.54 1.06 32.28
N VAL A 452 -5.58 0.93 31.46
CA VAL A 452 -6.03 1.94 30.49
C VAL A 452 -7.55 2.10 30.54
N ASP A 453 -8.07 3.23 30.08
CA ASP A 453 -9.51 3.42 29.82
C ASP A 453 -9.92 2.82 28.48
N ARG A 454 -9.00 2.87 27.51
CA ARG A 454 -9.20 2.40 26.15
C ARG A 454 -7.89 1.97 25.50
N LEU A 455 -8.03 1.11 24.50
CA LEU A 455 -6.98 0.84 23.51
C LEU A 455 -7.60 0.83 22.11
N ILE A 456 -6.79 1.10 21.10
CA ILE A 456 -7.10 0.72 19.72
C ILE A 456 -6.38 -0.60 19.43
N ILE A 457 -7.06 -1.54 18.78
CA ILE A 457 -6.48 -2.79 18.29
C ILE A 457 -6.44 -2.72 16.76
N ALA A 458 -5.26 -2.88 16.19
CA ALA A 458 -5.06 -2.88 14.75
C ALA A 458 -5.59 -4.16 14.10
N VAL A 459 -5.68 -4.18 12.76
CA VAL A 459 -5.97 -5.41 12.03
C VAL A 459 -4.91 -6.45 12.41
N SER A 460 -5.35 -7.63 12.83
CA SER A 460 -4.50 -8.80 13.13
C SER A 460 -3.65 -8.75 14.42
N GLU A 461 -3.63 -7.64 15.15
CA GLU A 461 -3.12 -7.62 16.53
C GLU A 461 -3.94 -8.54 17.45
N THR A 462 -3.28 -9.06 18.49
CA THR A 462 -3.98 -9.71 19.61
C THR A 462 -3.63 -9.03 20.94
N TYR A 463 -4.58 -9.03 21.86
CA TYR A 463 -4.38 -8.57 23.24
C TYR A 463 -5.11 -9.49 24.22
N ASP A 464 -4.41 -9.97 25.26
CA ASP A 464 -5.10 -10.44 26.46
C ASP A 464 -5.33 -9.24 27.37
N VAL A 465 -6.59 -9.00 27.71
CA VAL A 465 -6.97 -8.00 28.74
C VAL A 465 -7.72 -8.67 29.87
N VAL A 466 -7.60 -8.13 31.08
CA VAL A 466 -8.41 -8.48 32.23
C VAL A 466 -9.36 -7.33 32.53
N VAL A 467 -10.64 -7.66 32.72
CA VAL A 467 -11.68 -6.74 33.19
C VAL A 467 -12.30 -7.30 34.47
N THR A 468 -12.54 -6.44 35.45
CA THR A 468 -13.21 -6.82 36.70
C THR A 468 -14.69 -6.48 36.57
N ILE A 469 -15.58 -7.42 36.90
CA ILE A 469 -17.02 -7.15 36.99
C ILE A 469 -17.32 -6.48 38.34
N PRO A 470 -17.75 -5.20 38.42
CA PRO A 470 -17.88 -4.52 39.71
C PRO A 470 -19.02 -5.05 40.59
N GLU A 471 -20.22 -5.20 40.02
CA GLU A 471 -21.43 -5.65 40.71
C GLU A 471 -22.13 -6.78 39.93
N ASN A 472 -23.20 -7.36 40.49
CA ASN A 472 -24.06 -8.31 39.77
C ASN A 472 -24.99 -7.59 38.77
N LYS A 473 -24.37 -6.97 37.76
CA LYS A 473 -24.97 -6.28 36.61
C LYS A 473 -24.33 -6.80 35.32
N SER A 474 -24.79 -6.31 34.17
CA SER A 474 -24.29 -6.66 32.84
C SER A 474 -23.56 -5.47 32.21
N TYR A 475 -22.24 -5.50 32.20
CA TYR A 475 -21.39 -4.40 31.75
C TYR A 475 -21.01 -4.56 30.29
N GLU A 476 -21.01 -3.47 29.53
CA GLU A 476 -20.66 -3.44 28.12
C GLU A 476 -19.14 -3.32 27.93
N PHE A 477 -18.56 -4.32 27.27
CA PHE A 477 -17.31 -4.18 26.56
C PHE A 477 -17.64 -3.82 25.11
N LEU A 478 -17.35 -2.57 24.73
CA LEU A 478 -17.78 -1.94 23.48
C LEU A 478 -16.63 -1.95 22.48
N VAL A 479 -16.92 -2.44 21.28
CA VAL A 479 -16.02 -2.48 20.13
C VAL A 479 -16.52 -1.47 19.11
N THR A 480 -15.76 -0.42 18.85
CA THR A 480 -16.13 0.68 17.94
C THR A 480 -15.07 0.82 16.85
N PRO A 481 -15.41 0.73 15.54
CA PRO A 481 -14.44 0.96 14.48
C PRO A 481 -13.81 2.37 14.59
N GLU A 482 -12.61 2.54 14.05
CA GLU A 482 -11.91 3.83 14.02
C GLU A 482 -12.74 4.94 13.36
N ASP A 483 -13.57 4.59 12.35
CA ASP A 483 -14.49 5.52 11.67
C ASP A 483 -15.69 5.98 12.53
N ARG A 484 -15.93 5.31 13.67
CA ARG A 484 -17.00 5.54 14.66
C ARG A 484 -18.42 5.58 14.08
N THR A 485 -18.66 4.90 12.96
CA THR A 485 -19.97 4.92 12.29
C THR A 485 -21.01 4.01 12.96
N LYS A 486 -20.56 2.94 13.64
CA LYS A 486 -21.37 1.92 14.33
C LYS A 486 -20.59 1.35 15.52
N SER A 487 -21.02 0.21 16.07
CA SER A 487 -20.29 -0.54 17.10
C SER A 487 -20.81 -1.99 17.19
N ALA A 488 -20.12 -2.83 17.95
CA ALA A 488 -20.58 -4.13 18.46
C ALA A 488 -20.36 -4.21 19.98
N SER A 489 -21.18 -5.02 20.67
CA SER A 489 -21.22 -5.05 22.14
C SER A 489 -21.07 -6.45 22.70
N LEU A 490 -20.16 -6.62 23.66
CA LEU A 490 -20.01 -7.82 24.48
C LEU A 490 -20.47 -7.51 25.91
N TRP A 491 -21.61 -8.07 26.30
CA TRP A 491 -22.23 -7.88 27.61
C TRP A 491 -21.71 -8.93 28.60
N LEU A 492 -20.94 -8.48 29.59
CA LEU A 492 -20.31 -9.33 30.61
C LEU A 492 -21.10 -9.28 31.92
N GLY A 493 -21.54 -10.44 32.40
CA GLY A 493 -22.36 -10.55 33.61
C GLY A 493 -23.87 -10.45 33.34
N LYS A 494 -24.66 -10.55 34.41
CA LYS A 494 -26.12 -10.70 34.40
C LYS A 494 -26.78 -9.66 35.29
N GLY A 495 -27.84 -9.01 34.80
CA GLY A 495 -28.64 -8.05 35.56
C GLY A 495 -29.02 -6.84 34.71
N GLU A 496 -29.15 -5.69 35.36
CA GLU A 496 -29.27 -4.38 34.71
C GLU A 496 -28.10 -4.16 33.73
N LYS A 497 -28.36 -3.57 32.57
CA LYS A 497 -27.32 -3.25 31.57
C LYS A 497 -26.67 -1.90 31.87
N VAL A 498 -25.35 -1.90 32.00
CA VAL A 498 -24.51 -0.70 32.14
C VAL A 498 -23.80 -0.45 30.81
N PRO A 499 -24.29 0.45 29.94
CA PRO A 499 -23.68 0.70 28.64
C PRO A 499 -22.37 1.49 28.77
N ALA A 500 -21.48 1.34 27.79
CA ALA A 500 -20.26 2.13 27.68
C ALA A 500 -20.53 3.48 26.97
N GLN A 501 -19.71 4.48 27.26
CA GLN A 501 -19.79 5.76 26.55
C GLN A 501 -19.35 5.57 25.08
N LYS A 502 -20.21 5.97 24.15
CA LYS A 502 -19.93 5.93 22.72
C LYS A 502 -19.02 7.09 22.32
N LEU A 503 -18.04 6.81 21.47
CA LEU A 503 -17.14 7.83 20.94
C LEU A 503 -17.88 8.78 19.98
N PRO A 504 -17.60 10.10 20.01
CA PRO A 504 -18.16 11.06 19.07
C PRO A 504 -17.58 10.88 17.68
N LYS A 505 -18.33 11.25 16.64
CA LYS A 505 -17.88 11.18 15.24
C LYS A 505 -16.63 12.04 14.99
N LEU A 506 -15.76 11.54 14.12
CA LEU A 506 -14.52 12.22 13.74
C LEU A 506 -14.78 13.58 13.06
N LYS A 507 -13.98 14.58 13.42
CA LYS A 507 -14.02 15.94 12.86
C LYS A 507 -13.10 16.07 11.63
N TYR A 508 -13.51 15.51 10.49
CA TYR A 508 -12.66 15.37 9.29
C TYR A 508 -11.96 16.64 8.80
N PHE A 509 -12.60 17.82 8.89
CA PHE A 509 -11.96 19.07 8.49
C PHE A 509 -10.92 19.60 9.49
N ALA A 510 -11.00 19.24 10.76
CA ALA A 510 -9.94 19.52 11.73
C ALA A 510 -8.70 18.69 11.39
N GLY A 511 -8.88 17.39 11.16
CA GLY A 511 -7.80 16.50 10.72
C GLY A 511 -7.20 16.93 9.39
N MET A 512 -8.02 17.31 8.40
CA MET A 512 -7.53 17.85 7.13
C MET A 512 -6.68 19.13 7.32
N LYS A 513 -7.03 19.99 8.30
CA LYS A 513 -6.23 21.18 8.60
C LYS A 513 -4.85 20.80 9.11
N MET A 514 -4.77 19.87 10.05
CA MET A 514 -3.51 19.39 10.61
C MET A 514 -2.67 18.66 9.56
N MET A 515 -3.30 17.75 8.81
CA MET A 515 -2.71 17.03 7.69
C MET A 515 -2.14 17.95 6.61
N ASN A 516 -2.79 19.10 6.35
CA ASN A 516 -2.27 20.11 5.44
C ASN A 516 -0.98 20.76 5.94
N ASP A 517 -0.73 20.85 7.24
CA ASP A 517 0.53 21.40 7.78
C ASP A 517 1.64 20.32 7.78
N MET A 518 1.27 19.04 7.76
CA MET A 518 2.13 17.85 7.83
C MET A 518 2.57 17.24 6.49
N MET A 519 2.03 17.69 5.35
CA MET A 519 2.39 17.16 4.02
C MET A 519 2.95 18.24 3.08
N ASP A 520 4.03 17.95 2.35
CA ASP A 520 4.60 18.87 1.36
C ASP A 520 3.87 18.82 0.00
N MET A 521 4.26 19.70 -0.95
CA MET A 521 3.70 19.71 -2.31
C MET A 521 4.09 18.49 -3.18
N ASN A 522 4.98 17.64 -2.67
CA ASN A 522 5.44 16.39 -3.28
C ASN A 522 4.82 15.16 -2.60
N GLY A 523 3.84 15.34 -1.71
CA GLY A 523 3.19 14.25 -0.98
C GLY A 523 4.12 13.52 -0.01
N ASN A 524 5.20 14.15 0.45
CA ASN A 524 5.97 13.66 1.60
C ASN A 524 5.30 14.11 2.89
N MET A 525 5.27 13.22 3.87
CA MET A 525 5.10 13.55 5.27
C MET A 525 6.31 14.35 5.76
N VAL A 526 6.06 15.44 6.48
CA VAL A 526 7.09 16.32 7.05
C VAL A 526 6.98 16.27 8.56
N GLU A 527 8.05 15.82 9.22
CA GLU A 527 8.14 15.81 10.69
C GLU A 527 8.03 17.26 11.21
N MET A 528 7.14 17.51 12.17
CA MET A 528 6.97 18.82 12.77
C MET A 528 8.09 19.08 13.79
N GLU A 529 8.69 20.28 13.77
CA GLU A 529 9.76 20.64 14.70
C GLU A 529 9.31 20.46 16.16
N GLY A 530 10.06 19.64 16.92
CA GLY A 530 9.77 19.29 18.31
C GLY A 530 8.85 18.07 18.52
N MET A 531 8.26 17.48 17.48
CA MET A 531 7.38 16.31 17.58
C MET A 531 8.05 15.04 17.03
N LYS A 532 8.45 14.13 17.93
CA LYS A 532 8.91 12.77 17.55
C LYS A 532 7.72 11.80 17.53
N MET A 533 7.23 11.49 16.33
CA MET A 533 6.17 10.51 16.13
C MET A 533 6.76 9.08 16.17
N GLN A 534 6.54 8.38 17.28
CA GLN A 534 7.04 7.02 17.51
C GLN A 534 6.22 6.30 18.60
N ASN A 535 6.13 4.98 18.53
CA ASN A 535 5.60 4.08 19.55
C ASN A 535 4.18 4.42 20.05
N GLN A 536 3.35 5.00 19.18
CA GLN A 536 1.99 5.46 19.41
C GLN A 536 1.81 6.49 20.54
N VAL A 537 2.90 7.13 20.98
CA VAL A 537 2.89 8.05 22.14
C VAL A 537 2.02 9.29 21.87
N MET A 538 1.99 9.76 20.63
CA MET A 538 1.05 10.79 20.16
C MET A 538 0.02 10.14 19.24
N ASP A 539 -1.09 9.65 19.80
CA ASP A 539 -2.17 9.03 19.04
C ASP A 539 -2.76 9.99 17.99
N MET A 540 -2.54 9.67 16.72
CA MET A 540 -3.02 10.48 15.61
C MET A 540 -4.55 10.57 15.52
N ASN A 541 -5.32 9.66 16.13
CA ASN A 541 -6.77 9.85 16.22
C ASN A 541 -7.15 11.02 17.14
N THR A 542 -6.58 11.05 18.34
CA THR A 542 -6.80 12.13 19.31
C THR A 542 -6.29 13.46 18.76
N VAL A 543 -5.12 13.44 18.10
CA VAL A 543 -4.45 14.63 17.53
C VAL A 543 -5.16 15.17 16.29
N MET A 544 -5.55 14.31 15.33
CA MET A 544 -6.19 14.74 14.07
C MET A 544 -7.70 14.94 14.20
N TYR A 545 -8.36 14.20 15.09
CA TYR A 545 -9.82 14.22 15.27
C TYR A 545 -10.18 14.52 16.73
N PRO A 546 -9.81 15.71 17.25
CA PRO A 546 -9.97 16.06 18.66
C PRO A 546 -11.40 15.84 19.14
N GLU A 547 -11.53 14.93 20.11
CA GLU A 547 -12.80 14.30 20.47
C GLU A 547 -13.69 15.22 21.33
N VAL A 548 -13.08 16.18 22.03
CA VAL A 548 -13.72 16.94 23.13
C VAL A 548 -13.59 18.46 22.98
N THR A 549 -13.59 18.96 21.73
CA THR A 549 -14.13 20.30 21.51
C THR A 549 -15.65 20.17 21.33
N GLY A 550 -16.43 20.95 22.08
CA GLY A 550 -17.90 20.85 22.10
C GLY A 550 -18.58 21.10 20.75
N GLU A 551 -19.92 21.16 20.75
CA GLU A 551 -20.66 21.54 19.54
C GLU A 551 -20.12 22.86 18.98
N GLU A 552 -19.77 22.87 17.69
CA GLU A 552 -19.38 24.07 16.95
C GLU A 552 -20.61 24.97 16.76
N ASN A 553 -21.03 25.62 17.83
CA ASN A 553 -22.12 26.57 17.81
C ASN A 553 -21.69 27.80 16.99
N SER A 554 -22.27 27.90 15.81
CA SER A 554 -22.14 29.03 14.91
C SER A 554 -22.50 30.34 15.61
N LYS A 555 -21.65 31.35 15.42
CA LYS A 555 -21.79 32.75 15.90
C LYS A 555 -21.63 32.95 17.42
N VAL A 556 -20.39 33.17 17.84
CA VAL A 556 -20.11 34.11 18.94
C VAL A 556 -19.74 35.45 18.30
N GLU A 557 -20.61 36.45 18.48
CA GLU A 557 -20.36 37.81 17.97
C GLU A 557 -19.26 38.52 18.78
N ASN A 558 -18.57 39.43 18.11
CA ASN A 558 -17.57 40.32 18.72
C ASN A 558 -18.15 41.08 19.93
N LYS A 559 -17.69 40.77 21.15
CA LYS A 559 -17.64 41.74 22.24
C LYS A 559 -16.21 41.99 22.68
N LYS A 560 -15.68 43.13 22.22
CA LYS A 560 -14.44 43.72 22.74
C LYS A 560 -14.62 44.02 24.23
N ALA A 561 -13.77 43.44 25.07
CA ALA A 561 -13.45 43.96 26.39
C ALA A 561 -11.95 44.28 26.41
N ALA A 562 -11.57 45.42 26.98
CA ALA A 562 -10.26 46.01 26.73
C ALA A 562 -9.15 45.42 27.60
N MET A 563 -8.02 45.10 26.99
CA MET A 563 -6.71 45.38 27.57
C MET A 563 -5.84 46.09 26.53
N SER A 564 -5.20 47.17 26.96
CA SER A 564 -4.37 48.05 26.13
C SER A 564 -2.91 47.61 26.21
N GLY A 565 -2.24 47.57 25.06
CA GLY A 565 -0.78 47.65 24.99
C GLY A 565 -0.03 46.31 25.05
N MET A 566 0.03 45.61 23.91
CA MET A 566 1.28 44.98 23.46
C MET A 566 1.32 44.85 21.94
N GLN A 567 2.53 44.92 21.40
CA GLN A 567 2.82 45.06 19.97
C GLN A 567 2.82 43.68 19.31
N MET A 568 2.15 43.54 18.16
CA MET A 568 2.01 42.25 17.46
C MET A 568 3.34 41.82 16.80
N PRO A 569 3.91 40.65 17.13
CA PRO A 569 4.84 39.93 16.26
C PRO A 569 4.02 39.07 15.29
N ASN A 570 4.44 39.03 14.03
CA ASN A 570 3.76 38.30 12.97
C ASN A 570 4.40 36.90 12.83
N ASP A 571 4.21 36.03 13.83
CA ASP A 571 4.91 34.73 13.90
C ASP A 571 4.05 33.53 13.47
N LYS A 572 4.65 32.70 12.62
CA LYS A 572 4.09 31.42 12.15
C LYS A 572 4.59 30.25 13.00
N SER A 573 4.56 30.37 14.32
CA SER A 573 4.92 29.28 15.22
C SER A 573 3.67 28.74 15.93
N MET A 574 3.33 27.48 15.67
CA MET A 574 2.33 26.73 16.44
C MET A 574 2.88 26.26 17.81
N ALA A 575 3.93 26.92 18.32
CA ALA A 575 4.66 26.59 19.54
C ALA A 575 3.89 26.91 20.85
N GLY A 576 2.59 27.22 20.74
CA GLY A 576 1.71 27.59 21.85
C GLY A 576 0.54 26.64 22.10
N MET A 577 0.38 25.58 21.29
CA MET A 577 -0.53 24.49 21.65
C MET A 577 0.21 23.50 22.53
N ASN A 578 -0.11 23.48 23.82
CA ASN A 578 0.23 22.36 24.70
C ASN A 578 -0.55 21.12 24.21
N MET A 579 0.07 20.34 23.33
CA MET A 579 -0.48 19.08 22.79
C MET A 579 -0.54 17.95 23.83
N ALA A 580 -0.21 18.25 25.08
CA ALA A 580 -0.44 17.42 26.25
C ALA A 580 -1.52 18.06 27.14
N ALA A 581 -2.81 17.89 26.76
CA ALA A 581 -4.00 17.86 27.64
C ALA A 581 -5.32 18.14 26.89
N ASP A 582 -5.75 17.22 26.02
CA ASP A 582 -7.19 17.11 25.67
C ASP A 582 -7.82 16.02 26.54
N ASN A 583 -8.20 16.45 27.74
CA ASN A 583 -8.60 15.67 28.92
C ASN A 583 -7.50 14.78 29.55
N PRO A 584 -6.83 15.22 30.64
CA PRO A 584 -5.77 14.43 31.31
C PRO A 584 -6.28 13.14 32.00
N ASP A 585 -7.60 12.92 32.06
CA ASP A 585 -8.21 11.79 32.79
C ASP A 585 -8.30 10.47 32.00
N ILE A 586 -8.16 10.48 30.66
CA ILE A 586 -8.31 9.29 29.80
C ILE A 586 -6.95 8.70 29.43
N VAL A 587 -6.63 7.54 30.00
CA VAL A 587 -5.42 6.78 29.66
C VAL A 587 -5.70 5.91 28.44
N THR A 588 -5.03 6.21 27.33
CA THR A 588 -5.06 5.39 26.10
C THR A 588 -3.78 4.57 25.99
N LEU A 589 -3.89 3.28 25.66
CA LEU A 589 -2.73 2.43 25.42
C LEU A 589 -1.87 2.97 24.26
N ASN A 590 -0.56 2.97 24.46
CA ASN A 590 0.45 3.14 23.41
C ASN A 590 1.61 2.15 23.64
N TYR A 591 2.43 1.93 22.62
CA TYR A 591 3.53 0.96 22.71
C TYR A 591 4.59 1.34 23.75
N GLY A 592 4.80 2.63 24.06
CA GLY A 592 5.71 3.07 25.13
C GLY A 592 5.32 2.60 26.54
N MET A 593 4.05 2.26 26.77
CA MET A 593 3.56 1.70 28.04
C MET A 593 3.85 0.19 28.17
N LEU A 594 4.00 -0.54 27.06
CA LEU A 594 4.16 -1.99 27.06
C LEU A 594 5.58 -2.40 27.43
N ARG A 595 5.74 -3.29 28.41
CA ARG A 595 7.05 -3.75 28.90
C ARG A 595 7.03 -5.28 29.04
N ASP A 596 8.03 -5.97 28.51
CA ASP A 596 8.15 -7.43 28.72
C ASP A 596 8.59 -7.72 30.17
N PRO A 597 7.96 -8.68 30.89
CA PRO A 597 8.37 -9.07 32.24
C PRO A 597 9.76 -9.74 32.30
N LYS A 598 10.37 -10.07 31.16
CA LYS A 598 11.69 -10.68 31.02
C LYS A 598 12.59 -9.80 30.15
N LYS A 599 13.91 -10.04 30.22
CA LYS A 599 14.84 -9.45 29.25
C LYS A 599 14.63 -10.10 27.89
N THR A 600 14.40 -9.27 26.87
CA THR A 600 14.14 -9.67 25.48
C THR A 600 15.35 -9.41 24.58
N THR A 601 16.53 -9.15 25.14
CA THR A 601 17.75 -8.78 24.40
C THR A 601 18.16 -9.88 23.42
N LEU A 602 18.44 -9.49 22.17
CA LEU A 602 18.84 -10.45 21.14
C LEU A 602 20.20 -11.10 21.45
N PRO A 603 20.45 -12.34 20.99
CA PRO A 603 21.77 -12.97 21.07
C PRO A 603 22.87 -12.17 20.39
N ASN A 604 24.13 -12.41 20.75
CA ASN A 604 25.27 -11.85 20.03
C ASN A 604 25.34 -12.39 18.60
N GLY A 605 25.32 -11.49 17.62
CA GLY A 605 25.39 -11.80 16.18
C GLY A 605 25.71 -10.57 15.34
N PRO A 606 26.03 -10.73 14.04
CA PRO A 606 26.17 -9.59 13.13
C PRO A 606 24.83 -8.86 12.98
N TRP A 607 24.89 -7.53 12.87
CA TRP A 607 23.70 -6.70 12.69
C TRP A 607 23.47 -6.33 11.22
N LYS A 608 22.20 -6.35 10.82
CA LYS A 608 21.71 -5.88 9.53
C LYS A 608 20.60 -4.87 9.74
N GLU A 609 20.87 -3.61 9.36
CA GLU A 609 19.86 -2.55 9.39
C GLU A 609 19.17 -2.43 8.02
N LEU A 610 17.84 -2.37 8.04
CA LEU A 610 16.97 -2.15 6.90
C LEU A 610 16.10 -0.93 7.20
N LYS A 611 15.83 -0.12 6.17
CA LYS A 611 14.97 1.06 6.25
C LYS A 611 13.90 0.95 5.18
N PHE A 612 12.65 1.18 5.55
CA PHE A 612 11.52 1.12 4.64
C PHE A 612 10.63 2.36 4.76
N ASP A 613 10.34 2.99 3.62
CA ASP A 613 9.31 4.03 3.54
C ASP A 613 7.98 3.39 3.13
N LEU A 614 7.03 3.31 4.06
CA LEU A 614 5.65 2.93 3.76
C LEU A 614 5.00 4.06 2.98
N THR A 615 4.49 3.74 1.79
CA THR A 615 4.08 4.73 0.78
C THR A 615 2.86 4.23 0.01
N GLY A 616 2.06 5.15 -0.53
CA GLY A 616 0.91 4.75 -1.34
C GLY A 616 0.33 5.87 -2.21
N ASN A 617 -0.56 5.47 -3.11
CA ASN A 617 -1.42 6.37 -3.88
C ASN A 617 -2.88 5.98 -3.60
N MET A 618 -3.58 6.84 -2.85
CA MET A 618 -4.99 6.66 -2.49
C MET A 618 -5.92 6.66 -3.72
N ASN A 619 -5.63 7.49 -4.73
CA ASN A 619 -6.45 7.66 -5.94
C ASN A 619 -6.38 6.48 -6.91
N ARG A 620 -5.38 5.62 -6.78
CA ARG A 620 -5.21 4.40 -7.59
C ARG A 620 -5.21 3.14 -6.73
N TYR A 621 -5.35 3.32 -5.42
CA TYR A 621 -5.26 2.31 -4.39
C TYR A 621 -4.06 1.37 -4.60
N VAL A 622 -2.86 1.96 -4.65
CA VAL A 622 -1.58 1.24 -4.77
C VAL A 622 -0.76 1.49 -3.52
N TRP A 623 -0.33 0.42 -2.87
CA TRP A 623 0.31 0.45 -1.56
C TRP A 623 1.66 -0.27 -1.63
N THR A 624 2.71 0.35 -1.09
CA THR A 624 4.10 -0.06 -1.36
C THR A 624 5.02 0.24 -0.19
N LEU A 625 6.10 -0.55 -0.08
CA LEU A 625 7.31 -0.14 0.62
C LEU A 625 8.26 0.42 -0.45
N ASP A 626 8.97 1.52 -0.21
CA ASP A 626 9.97 2.13 -1.11
C ASP A 626 9.48 2.35 -2.56
N ASN A 627 8.20 2.66 -2.76
CA ASN A 627 7.57 2.73 -4.09
C ASN A 627 7.71 1.43 -4.93
N LYS A 628 7.77 0.26 -4.30
CA LYS A 628 7.75 -1.06 -4.97
C LYS A 628 6.70 -1.96 -4.32
N THR A 629 5.84 -2.55 -5.15
CA THR A 629 5.00 -3.66 -4.71
C THR A 629 5.82 -4.94 -4.53
N VAL A 630 5.22 -5.99 -3.95
CA VAL A 630 5.82 -7.34 -3.86
C VAL A 630 6.40 -7.76 -5.22
N SER A 631 5.63 -7.67 -6.30
CA SER A 631 6.09 -8.06 -7.64
C SER A 631 7.11 -7.12 -8.32
N GLU A 632 7.40 -5.95 -7.74
CA GLU A 632 8.45 -5.02 -8.18
C GLU A 632 9.71 -5.09 -7.31
N SER A 633 9.76 -6.02 -6.35
CA SER A 633 10.87 -6.21 -5.40
C SER A 633 11.49 -7.60 -5.48
N ASP A 634 12.80 -7.67 -5.23
CA ASP A 634 13.51 -8.94 -4.99
C ASP A 634 13.34 -9.36 -3.53
N LYS A 635 13.59 -10.65 -3.24
CA LYS A 635 13.59 -11.18 -1.87
C LYS A 635 14.73 -10.55 -1.06
N ILE A 636 14.44 -10.21 0.20
CA ILE A 636 15.43 -9.72 1.15
C ILE A 636 16.17 -10.92 1.74
N LEU A 637 17.41 -11.13 1.34
CA LEU A 637 18.25 -12.21 1.89
C LEU A 637 18.64 -11.90 3.34
N ILE A 638 18.51 -12.86 4.24
CA ILE A 638 18.98 -12.80 5.64
C ILE A 638 19.74 -14.07 6.01
N LYS A 639 20.63 -13.98 7.01
CA LYS A 639 21.45 -15.12 7.45
C LYS A 639 21.01 -15.64 8.81
N LYS A 640 21.03 -16.96 8.99
CA LYS A 640 20.76 -17.54 10.31
C LYS A 640 21.82 -17.08 11.33
N GLY A 641 21.37 -16.56 12.46
CA GLY A 641 22.22 -15.95 13.50
C GLY A 641 22.53 -14.47 13.31
N GLU A 642 21.99 -13.83 12.27
CA GLU A 642 22.03 -12.37 12.07
C GLU A 642 20.93 -11.69 12.91
N ASN A 643 21.23 -10.55 13.51
CA ASN A 643 20.23 -9.68 14.13
C ASN A 643 19.76 -8.65 13.09
N VAL A 644 18.47 -8.63 12.80
CA VAL A 644 17.88 -7.73 11.81
C VAL A 644 17.15 -6.60 12.52
N ARG A 645 17.57 -5.37 12.28
CA ARG A 645 16.86 -4.15 12.67
C ARG A 645 16.11 -3.62 11.45
N ILE A 646 14.81 -3.38 11.61
CA ILE A 646 13.99 -2.75 10.58
C ILE A 646 13.48 -1.42 11.14
N ILE A 647 13.79 -0.33 10.45
CA ILE A 647 13.28 1.02 10.74
C ILE A 647 12.22 1.33 9.69
N LEU A 648 10.99 1.52 10.13
CA LEU A 648 9.84 1.78 9.28
C LEU A 648 9.45 3.25 9.43
N PHE A 649 9.17 3.92 8.32
CA PHE A 649 8.63 5.29 8.32
C PHE A 649 7.34 5.33 7.50
N ASN A 650 6.26 5.80 8.11
CA ASN A 650 4.99 5.91 7.41
C ASN A 650 4.87 7.26 6.68
N ASN A 651 5.30 7.24 5.41
CA ASN A 651 5.22 8.35 4.47
C ASN A 651 3.87 8.34 3.71
N SER A 652 2.78 8.01 4.40
CA SER A 652 1.41 7.97 3.88
C SER A 652 0.40 8.55 4.89
N MET A 653 -0.85 8.73 4.45
CA MET A 653 -1.94 9.29 5.28
C MET A 653 -2.76 8.24 6.03
N MET A 654 -2.43 6.94 5.90
CA MET A 654 -3.15 5.83 6.54
C MET A 654 -2.27 5.12 7.56
N ARG A 655 -2.88 4.53 8.59
CA ARG A 655 -2.21 3.52 9.44
C ARG A 655 -1.88 2.26 8.63
N HIS A 656 -0.84 1.52 9.04
CA HIS A 656 -0.48 0.23 8.44
C HIS A 656 -0.01 -0.76 9.51
N PRO A 657 -0.70 -1.91 9.70
CA PRO A 657 -0.28 -2.93 10.63
C PRO A 657 0.65 -3.91 9.91
N MET A 658 1.94 -3.81 10.17
CA MET A 658 3.00 -4.56 9.48
C MET A 658 3.31 -5.87 10.21
N HIS A 659 2.92 -7.00 9.61
CA HIS A 659 3.12 -8.35 10.16
C HIS A 659 4.36 -9.03 9.55
N LEU A 660 5.13 -9.75 10.38
CA LEU A 660 6.22 -10.63 9.94
C LEU A 660 5.92 -12.09 10.29
N HIS A 661 5.90 -12.96 9.27
CA HIS A 661 5.65 -14.38 9.47
C HIS A 661 6.82 -15.08 10.19
N GLY A 662 6.50 -16.03 11.07
CA GLY A 662 7.46 -16.94 11.69
C GLY A 662 8.44 -16.33 12.71
N HIS A 663 8.31 -15.04 13.03
CA HIS A 663 9.21 -14.34 13.95
C HIS A 663 8.43 -13.36 14.82
N ASP A 664 8.71 -13.36 16.13
CA ASP A 664 8.44 -12.21 16.97
C ASP A 664 9.64 -11.25 16.91
N PHE A 665 9.37 -9.96 16.98
CA PHE A 665 10.36 -8.89 17.06
C PHE A 665 10.15 -8.06 18.33
N ARG A 666 11.26 -7.52 18.84
CA ARG A 666 11.26 -6.47 19.86
C ARG A 666 10.76 -5.17 19.22
N VAL A 667 9.86 -4.44 19.85
CA VAL A 667 9.58 -3.03 19.48
C VAL A 667 10.46 -2.10 20.31
N VAL A 668 11.29 -1.27 19.68
CA VAL A 668 12.23 -0.37 20.38
C VAL A 668 11.48 0.86 20.92
N ASN A 669 10.84 0.66 22.07
CA ASN A 669 9.82 1.55 22.64
C ASN A 669 10.24 2.35 23.88
N GLY A 670 11.54 2.37 24.18
CA GLY A 670 12.08 3.02 25.40
C GLY A 670 12.25 2.10 26.61
N GLN A 671 11.70 0.88 26.62
CA GLN A 671 11.80 -0.05 27.76
C GLN A 671 13.16 -0.79 27.88
N GLY A 672 14.09 -0.52 26.97
CA GLY A 672 15.48 -1.01 27.01
C GLY A 672 15.63 -2.52 26.81
N GLU A 673 16.22 -3.20 27.78
CA GLU A 673 16.36 -4.66 27.77
C GLU A 673 15.02 -5.40 27.80
N ASN A 674 13.94 -4.74 28.23
CA ASN A 674 12.58 -5.28 28.39
C ASN A 674 11.59 -4.71 27.34
N ALA A 675 12.08 -4.38 26.15
CA ALA A 675 11.25 -4.06 24.99
C ALA A 675 10.21 -5.19 24.75
N PRO A 676 8.93 -4.87 24.49
CA PRO A 676 7.88 -5.87 24.28
C PRO A 676 8.13 -6.66 22.98
N MET A 677 7.76 -7.94 23.01
CA MET A 677 7.77 -8.81 21.84
C MET A 677 6.40 -8.77 21.15
N LYS A 678 6.39 -8.56 19.83
CA LYS A 678 5.20 -8.53 18.96
C LYS A 678 5.53 -9.21 17.63
N ASN A 679 4.54 -9.70 16.89
CA ASN A 679 4.72 -10.18 15.50
C ASN A 679 4.02 -9.28 14.47
N ILE A 680 3.30 -8.26 14.94
CA ILE A 680 2.69 -7.23 14.11
C ILE A 680 2.82 -5.87 14.80
N ILE A 681 3.04 -4.80 14.02
CA ILE A 681 3.19 -3.43 14.55
C ILE A 681 2.37 -2.46 13.71
N ASP A 682 1.49 -1.70 14.35
CA ASP A 682 0.76 -0.61 13.69
C ASP A 682 1.54 0.70 13.72
N ILE A 683 1.73 1.27 12.54
CA ILE A 683 2.53 2.48 12.32
C ILE A 683 1.62 3.57 11.77
N MET A 684 1.40 4.63 12.57
CA MET A 684 0.54 5.76 12.22
C MET A 684 1.17 6.68 11.17
N PRO A 685 0.41 7.57 10.50
CA PRO A 685 0.97 8.59 9.62
C PRO A 685 2.09 9.40 10.27
N MET A 686 3.19 9.63 9.54
CA MET A 686 4.46 10.23 10.00
C MET A 686 5.27 9.40 11.01
N GLU A 687 4.75 8.29 11.50
CA GLU A 687 5.42 7.56 12.58
C GLU A 687 6.68 6.85 12.10
N ARG A 688 7.70 6.84 12.96
CA ARG A 688 8.98 6.16 12.75
C ARG A 688 9.24 5.17 13.87
N ASP A 689 8.91 3.91 13.60
CA ASP A 689 9.13 2.81 14.54
C ASP A 689 10.33 1.95 14.14
N THR A 690 10.93 1.32 15.15
CA THR A 690 12.07 0.41 14.97
C THR A 690 11.75 -0.93 15.62
N ILE A 691 11.88 -2.00 14.84
CA ILE A 691 11.71 -3.38 15.30
C ILE A 691 13.00 -4.18 15.12
N GLU A 692 13.26 -5.13 16.02
CA GLU A 692 14.49 -5.94 16.03
C GLU A 692 14.17 -7.42 16.26
N PHE A 693 14.66 -8.31 15.40
CA PHE A 693 14.57 -9.75 15.62
C PHE A 693 15.89 -10.46 15.32
N ALA A 694 16.10 -11.61 15.97
CA ALA A 694 17.18 -12.51 15.62
C ALA A 694 16.68 -13.49 14.54
N ALA A 695 17.45 -13.65 13.46
CA ALA A 695 17.14 -14.59 12.40
C ALA A 695 17.44 -16.04 12.85
N THR A 696 16.55 -16.63 13.63
CA THR A 696 16.72 -17.95 14.27
C THR A 696 16.20 -19.13 13.45
N GLU A 697 15.33 -18.90 12.48
CA GLU A 697 14.62 -19.95 11.77
C GLU A 697 15.56 -20.86 10.94
N PRO A 698 15.18 -22.12 10.68
CA PRO A 698 16.05 -23.08 10.01
C PRO A 698 16.24 -22.79 8.51
N GLY A 699 15.36 -21.97 7.91
CA GLY A 699 15.37 -21.62 6.50
C GLY A 699 13.96 -21.28 6.00
N GLY A 700 13.86 -20.95 4.73
CA GLY A 700 12.60 -20.70 4.03
C GLY A 700 12.39 -19.25 3.61
N ASP A 701 11.20 -19.00 3.05
CA ASP A 701 10.72 -17.70 2.62
C ASP A 701 9.59 -17.24 3.54
N TRP A 702 9.75 -16.09 4.20
CA TRP A 702 8.82 -15.53 5.16
C TRP A 702 8.22 -14.23 4.65
N PHE A 703 6.90 -14.09 4.75
CA PHE A 703 6.22 -12.90 4.24
C PHE A 703 6.23 -11.77 5.28
N PHE A 704 6.40 -10.54 4.81
CA PHE A 704 6.33 -9.33 5.62
C PHE A 704 5.40 -8.34 4.90
N HIS A 705 4.24 -8.05 5.46
CA HIS A 705 3.21 -7.30 4.73
C HIS A 705 2.33 -6.45 5.65
N CYS A 706 1.66 -5.47 5.04
CA CYS A 706 0.55 -4.78 5.67
C CYS A 706 -0.63 -5.75 5.80
N HIS A 707 -1.23 -5.86 6.99
CA HIS A 707 -2.34 -6.80 7.26
C HIS A 707 -3.73 -6.18 7.03
N ILE A 708 -3.81 -4.95 6.50
CA ILE A 708 -5.03 -4.52 5.79
C ILE A 708 -5.08 -5.34 4.49
N LEU A 709 -6.06 -6.24 4.37
CA LEU A 709 -6.20 -7.21 3.28
C LEU A 709 -6.06 -6.55 1.89
N TYR A 710 -6.73 -5.42 1.69
CA TYR A 710 -6.71 -4.70 0.42
C TYR A 710 -5.38 -3.98 0.16
N HIS A 711 -4.57 -3.64 1.18
CA HIS A 711 -3.20 -3.13 1.02
C HIS A 711 -2.25 -4.25 0.62
N MET A 712 -2.36 -5.42 1.25
CA MET A 712 -1.60 -6.63 0.88
C MET A 712 -1.85 -6.99 -0.58
N MET A 713 -3.12 -7.13 -0.98
CA MET A 713 -3.51 -7.44 -2.37
C MET A 713 -3.14 -6.33 -3.37
N SER A 714 -2.96 -5.09 -2.88
CA SER A 714 -2.44 -3.98 -3.69
C SER A 714 -0.91 -3.92 -3.77
N GLY A 715 -0.22 -4.86 -3.12
CA GLY A 715 1.23 -5.09 -3.23
C GLY A 715 2.06 -4.64 -2.04
N MET A 716 1.47 -4.29 -0.90
CA MET A 716 2.21 -3.76 0.25
C MET A 716 2.90 -4.85 1.08
N GLY A 717 4.02 -5.36 0.58
CA GLY A 717 4.85 -6.31 1.30
C GLY A 717 6.24 -6.56 0.72
N ARG A 718 6.93 -7.51 1.34
CA ARG A 718 8.26 -8.04 1.03
C ARG A 718 8.32 -9.51 1.39
N VAL A 719 9.29 -10.22 0.81
CA VAL A 719 9.63 -11.59 1.19
C VAL A 719 11.03 -11.58 1.79
N PHE A 720 11.16 -11.97 3.05
CA PHE A 720 12.44 -12.31 3.66
C PHE A 720 12.81 -13.75 3.30
N SER A 721 14.07 -14.01 3.00
CA SER A 721 14.51 -15.32 2.53
C SER A 721 15.84 -15.68 3.18
N TYR A 722 15.88 -16.83 3.85
CA TYR A 722 17.11 -17.29 4.48
C TYR A 722 18.10 -17.76 3.42
N GLU A 723 19.33 -17.26 3.45
CA GLU A 723 20.40 -17.74 2.59
C GLU A 723 20.64 -19.24 2.77
N ASN A 724 20.93 -19.94 1.66
CA ASN A 724 21.16 -21.39 1.63
C ASN A 724 19.96 -22.25 2.09
N SER A 725 18.75 -21.70 2.07
CA SER A 725 17.53 -22.46 2.32
C SER A 725 17.41 -23.68 1.41
N PRO A 726 17.01 -24.86 1.93
CA PRO A 726 16.77 -26.04 1.09
C PRO A 726 15.58 -25.79 0.15
N PRO A 727 15.54 -26.43 -1.04
CA PRO A 727 14.38 -26.37 -1.92
C PRO A 727 13.10 -26.81 -1.21
N ASN A 728 12.05 -25.98 -1.25
CA ASN A 728 10.77 -26.31 -0.64
C ASN A 728 9.99 -27.31 -1.52
N PRO A 729 9.75 -28.56 -1.07
CA PRO A 729 9.02 -29.56 -1.87
C PRO A 729 7.55 -29.20 -2.11
N GLU A 730 6.95 -28.37 -1.24
CA GLU A 730 5.57 -27.89 -1.40
C GLU A 730 5.46 -26.83 -2.52
N ILE A 731 6.58 -26.38 -3.09
CA ILE A 731 6.66 -25.47 -4.25
C ILE A 731 7.42 -26.17 -5.40
N PRO A 732 6.80 -27.13 -6.11
CA PRO A 732 7.48 -27.94 -7.12
C PRO A 732 7.88 -27.15 -8.38
N ASN A 733 7.32 -25.95 -8.60
CA ASN A 733 7.72 -25.05 -9.68
C ASN A 733 7.84 -23.60 -9.17
N PRO A 734 9.00 -23.21 -8.62
CA PRO A 734 9.20 -21.88 -8.03
C PRO A 734 8.96 -20.71 -9.00
N LYS A 735 9.22 -20.89 -10.30
CA LYS A 735 8.99 -19.84 -11.31
C LYS A 735 7.51 -19.63 -11.61
N LEU A 736 6.71 -20.70 -11.59
CA LEU A 736 5.25 -20.60 -11.71
C LEU A 736 4.63 -20.02 -10.44
N ALA A 737 5.10 -20.48 -9.27
CA ALA A 737 4.65 -20.01 -7.98
C ALA A 737 4.93 -18.49 -7.81
N GLN A 738 6.17 -18.04 -8.04
CA GLN A 738 6.51 -16.62 -8.06
C GLN A 738 5.61 -15.81 -9.01
N ARG A 739 5.33 -16.31 -10.22
CA ARG A 739 4.42 -15.65 -11.17
C ARG A 739 2.97 -15.54 -10.67
N LYS A 740 2.55 -16.44 -9.79
CA LYS A 740 1.21 -16.47 -9.18
C LYS A 740 1.13 -15.60 -7.93
N LEU A 741 2.12 -15.63 -7.04
CA LEU A 741 2.25 -14.64 -5.97
C LEU A 741 2.29 -13.21 -6.53
N PHE A 742 2.96 -13.03 -7.68
CA PHE A 742 3.01 -11.74 -8.38
C PHE A 742 1.75 -11.42 -9.20
N SER A 743 0.72 -12.27 -9.27
CA SER A 743 -0.52 -11.88 -9.96
C SER A 743 -1.41 -10.96 -9.11
N ASP A 744 -1.30 -11.05 -7.78
CA ASP A 744 -2.15 -10.31 -6.83
C ASP A 744 -2.02 -8.79 -7.05
N ASP A 745 -0.79 -8.25 -6.96
CA ASP A 745 -0.53 -6.82 -7.22
C ASP A 745 -0.46 -6.43 -8.71
N ARG A 746 -0.65 -7.39 -9.63
CA ARG A 746 -0.62 -7.16 -11.09
C ARG A 746 -1.98 -7.29 -11.78
N GLU A 747 -3.03 -7.63 -11.04
CA GLU A 747 -4.40 -7.78 -11.55
C GLU A 747 -4.83 -6.51 -12.32
N PHE A 748 -5.46 -6.71 -13.47
CA PHE A 748 -6.08 -5.62 -14.23
C PHE A 748 -7.55 -5.49 -13.84
N HIS A 749 -7.92 -4.32 -13.32
CA HIS A 749 -9.29 -4.01 -12.93
C HIS A 749 -10.00 -3.28 -14.08
N PRO A 750 -11.08 -3.85 -14.65
CA PRO A 750 -11.89 -3.20 -15.68
C PRO A 750 -12.90 -2.26 -15.03
N MET A 751 -12.93 -1.00 -15.43
CA MET A 751 -13.84 0.04 -14.93
C MET A 751 -14.59 0.62 -16.13
N ALA A 752 -15.83 1.04 -15.94
CA ALA A 752 -16.60 1.67 -17.01
C ALA A 752 -17.55 2.72 -16.46
N ARG A 753 -17.63 3.86 -17.15
CA ARG A 753 -18.53 4.96 -16.85
C ARG A 753 -19.22 5.40 -18.13
N ILE A 754 -20.54 5.31 -18.15
CA ILE A 754 -21.35 5.49 -19.37
C ILE A 754 -22.44 6.50 -19.08
N GLY A 755 -22.33 7.69 -19.66
CA GLY A 755 -23.41 8.66 -19.79
C GLY A 755 -24.39 8.25 -20.88
N ILE A 756 -25.67 8.46 -20.61
CA ILE A 756 -26.76 8.41 -21.59
C ILE A 756 -27.62 9.65 -21.32
N GLU A 757 -27.35 10.70 -22.09
CA GLU A 757 -27.92 12.05 -21.95
C GLU A 757 -28.80 12.41 -23.16
N THR A 758 -29.64 13.43 -23.03
CA THR A 758 -30.55 13.90 -24.10
C THR A 758 -29.86 14.25 -25.42
N ASN A 759 -28.57 14.58 -25.40
CA ASN A 759 -27.77 14.96 -26.56
C ASN A 759 -26.85 13.82 -27.08
N GLY A 760 -26.75 12.68 -26.38
CA GLY A 760 -25.89 11.58 -26.81
C GLY A 760 -25.46 10.64 -25.69
N SER A 761 -24.34 9.96 -25.91
CA SER A 761 -23.62 9.19 -24.90
C SER A 761 -22.17 9.64 -24.85
N ASP A 762 -21.75 10.16 -23.70
CA ASP A 762 -20.33 10.27 -23.34
C ASP A 762 -19.91 9.11 -22.42
N GLY A 763 -18.61 8.82 -22.33
CA GLY A 763 -18.15 7.83 -21.36
C GLY A 763 -16.68 7.43 -21.50
N GLU A 764 -16.26 6.58 -20.57
CA GLU A 764 -14.94 5.95 -20.55
C GLU A 764 -15.05 4.46 -20.20
N ILE A 765 -14.14 3.67 -20.75
CA ILE A 765 -13.78 2.33 -20.26
C ILE A 765 -12.29 2.35 -19.95
N MET A 766 -11.93 1.87 -18.77
CA MET A 766 -10.56 1.80 -18.29
C MET A 766 -10.19 0.36 -17.93
N LEU A 767 -8.97 -0.05 -18.24
CA LEU A 767 -8.36 -1.28 -17.78
C LEU A 767 -7.00 -0.93 -17.16
N ALA A 768 -6.90 -0.99 -15.83
CA ALA A 768 -5.72 -0.52 -15.11
C ALA A 768 -5.22 -1.54 -14.08
N ASN A 769 -3.90 -1.61 -13.91
CA ASN A 769 -3.24 -2.29 -12.79
C ASN A 769 -2.27 -1.33 -12.09
N THR A 770 -1.47 -1.83 -11.14
CA THR A 770 -0.50 -1.04 -10.35
C THR A 770 0.27 0.01 -11.14
N ARG A 771 0.72 -0.26 -12.38
CA ARG A 771 1.51 0.70 -13.17
C ARG A 771 1.00 1.00 -14.57
N TYR A 772 0.17 0.15 -15.18
CA TYR A 772 -0.33 0.35 -16.54
C TYR A 772 -1.80 0.76 -16.53
N ARG A 773 -2.19 1.58 -17.50
CA ARG A 773 -3.58 1.90 -17.79
C ARG A 773 -3.79 1.93 -19.30
N PHE A 774 -4.83 1.23 -19.72
CA PHE A 774 -5.54 1.48 -20.96
C PHE A 774 -6.83 2.25 -20.64
N THR A 775 -7.13 3.30 -21.38
CA THR A 775 -8.43 4.01 -21.33
C THR A 775 -8.92 4.22 -22.76
N THR A 776 -10.22 4.05 -22.99
CA THR A 776 -10.91 4.52 -24.19
C THR A 776 -12.07 5.40 -23.74
N GLU A 777 -12.06 6.65 -24.18
CA GLU A 777 -13.13 7.63 -24.03
C GLU A 777 -13.94 7.69 -25.33
N TRP A 778 -15.23 8.04 -25.24
CA TRP A 778 -16.07 8.34 -26.40
C TRP A 778 -17.06 9.46 -26.14
N ARG A 779 -17.50 10.07 -27.24
CA ARG A 779 -18.64 10.99 -27.31
C ARG A 779 -19.39 10.67 -28.59
N ILE A 780 -20.67 10.31 -28.47
CA ILE A 780 -21.49 9.86 -29.59
C ILE A 780 -22.82 10.60 -29.50
N GLY A 781 -23.04 11.58 -30.38
CA GLY A 781 -24.33 12.22 -30.52
C GLY A 781 -25.35 11.30 -31.18
N PHE A 782 -26.64 11.46 -30.86
CA PHE A 782 -27.69 10.62 -31.45
C PHE A 782 -28.04 10.99 -32.90
N ASP A 783 -27.73 12.22 -33.32
CA ASP A 783 -27.96 12.72 -34.67
C ASP A 783 -26.66 12.84 -35.48
N LYS A 784 -26.77 12.71 -36.81
CA LYS A 784 -25.62 12.73 -37.74
C LYS A 784 -24.82 14.05 -37.75
N GLU A 785 -25.43 15.12 -37.26
CA GLU A 785 -24.85 16.45 -37.17
C GLU A 785 -23.94 16.58 -35.93
N MET A 786 -24.37 16.02 -34.79
CA MET A 786 -23.59 15.97 -33.55
C MET A 786 -22.33 15.09 -33.66
N GLY A 787 -22.35 14.05 -34.50
CA GLY A 787 -21.16 13.27 -34.85
C GLY A 787 -20.68 12.29 -33.78
N TYR A 788 -19.46 11.79 -33.94
CA TYR A 788 -18.83 10.86 -33.02
C TYR A 788 -17.32 11.11 -32.85
N GLU A 789 -16.82 10.72 -31.69
CA GLU A 789 -15.43 10.83 -31.26
C GLU A 789 -15.08 9.66 -30.35
N SER A 790 -13.87 9.12 -30.49
CA SER A 790 -13.26 8.24 -29.52
C SER A 790 -11.75 8.48 -29.46
N GLU A 791 -11.26 8.68 -28.23
CA GLU A 791 -9.84 8.85 -27.92
C GLU A 791 -9.40 7.68 -27.02
N SER A 792 -8.18 7.18 -27.22
CA SER A 792 -7.68 6.03 -26.47
C SER A 792 -6.22 6.20 -26.10
N HIS A 793 -5.89 5.72 -24.90
CA HIS A 793 -4.64 5.98 -24.20
C HIS A 793 -4.09 4.68 -23.63
N PHE A 794 -2.88 4.27 -24.01
CA PHE A 794 -2.14 3.19 -23.35
C PHE A 794 -0.81 3.72 -22.81
N GLY A 795 -0.60 3.65 -21.50
CA GLY A 795 0.57 4.25 -20.86
C GLY A 795 0.99 3.57 -19.55
N ARG A 796 2.07 4.11 -18.98
CA ARG A 796 2.63 3.65 -17.71
C ARG A 796 2.81 4.82 -16.73
N TYR A 797 2.37 4.63 -15.50
CA TYR A 797 2.59 5.55 -14.40
C TYR A 797 4.04 5.52 -13.89
N ILE A 798 4.60 6.70 -13.60
CA ILE A 798 5.97 6.92 -13.16
C ILE A 798 5.98 7.69 -11.83
N GLY A 799 6.95 7.35 -10.97
CA GLY A 799 7.14 7.96 -9.65
C GLY A 799 6.26 7.37 -8.55
N ARG A 800 6.55 7.74 -7.29
CA ARG A 800 5.84 7.27 -6.09
C ARG A 800 4.36 7.63 -6.12
N ASN A 801 4.08 8.92 -6.29
CA ASN A 801 2.71 9.43 -6.27
C ASN A 801 1.98 9.17 -7.59
N GLN A 802 2.64 8.60 -8.61
CA GLN A 802 2.06 8.24 -9.91
C GLN A 802 1.38 9.42 -10.62
N TRP A 803 1.88 10.65 -10.43
CA TRP A 803 1.34 11.84 -11.10
C TRP A 803 1.75 11.95 -12.57
N LEU A 804 2.80 11.24 -13.01
CA LEU A 804 3.31 11.28 -14.38
C LEU A 804 2.90 10.02 -15.15
N PHE A 805 2.25 10.20 -16.31
CA PHE A 805 1.75 9.13 -17.15
C PHE A 805 2.05 9.42 -18.65
N PRO A 806 3.24 9.05 -19.16
CA PRO A 806 3.48 8.97 -20.60
C PRO A 806 2.66 7.84 -21.23
N TYR A 807 2.16 8.10 -22.45
CA TYR A 807 1.29 7.18 -23.17
C TYR A 807 1.50 7.23 -24.69
N VAL A 808 1.04 6.16 -25.35
CA VAL A 808 0.74 6.12 -26.79
C VAL A 808 -0.77 6.11 -26.94
N GLY A 809 -1.30 6.82 -27.94
CA GLY A 809 -2.74 6.96 -28.10
C GLY A 809 -3.20 7.07 -29.55
N TRP A 810 -4.51 7.00 -29.73
CA TRP A 810 -5.17 7.27 -30.99
C TRP A 810 -6.50 7.98 -30.79
N ASP A 811 -6.86 8.78 -31.79
CA ASP A 811 -8.02 9.66 -31.80
C ASP A 811 -8.73 9.49 -33.15
N PHE A 812 -10.00 9.12 -33.09
CA PHE A 812 -10.91 8.97 -34.21
C PHE A 812 -12.15 9.85 -33.98
N ARG A 813 -12.28 10.96 -34.72
CA ARG A 813 -13.49 11.80 -34.72
C ARG A 813 -13.99 12.12 -36.12
N LYS A 814 -15.32 12.17 -36.27
CA LYS A 814 -16.01 12.65 -37.47
C LYS A 814 -17.30 13.37 -37.07
N ARG A 815 -17.45 14.60 -37.51
CA ARG A 815 -18.61 15.47 -37.21
C ARG A 815 -19.13 16.16 -38.47
N THR A 816 -20.38 16.62 -38.44
CA THR A 816 -21.05 17.32 -39.55
C THR A 816 -21.61 18.64 -39.03
N ILE A 817 -20.73 19.60 -38.75
CA ILE A 817 -21.08 20.92 -38.21
C ILE A 817 -21.42 21.87 -39.37
N ASP A 818 -22.52 22.63 -39.27
CA ASP A 818 -22.87 23.65 -40.26
C ASP A 818 -22.02 24.93 -40.04
N LEU A 819 -21.67 25.61 -41.13
CA LEU A 819 -20.75 26.77 -41.13
C LEU A 819 -21.30 27.97 -40.34
N MET A 820 -22.62 27.99 -40.10
CA MET A 820 -23.35 29.06 -39.41
C MET A 820 -23.39 28.90 -37.89
N ASP A 821 -23.13 27.70 -37.35
CA ASP A 821 -23.35 27.43 -35.93
C ASP A 821 -22.41 28.20 -35.01
N LYS A 822 -22.93 28.59 -33.84
CA LYS A 822 -22.21 29.31 -32.79
C LYS A 822 -22.43 28.66 -31.43
N ASN A 823 -21.38 28.59 -30.62
CA ASN A 823 -21.51 28.19 -29.22
C ASN A 823 -22.21 29.28 -28.38
N ILE A 824 -22.47 28.97 -27.10
CA ILE A 824 -23.12 29.90 -26.15
C ILE A 824 -22.36 31.22 -25.92
N PHE A 825 -21.10 31.31 -26.35
CA PHE A 825 -20.28 32.54 -26.31
C PHE A 825 -20.21 33.27 -27.66
N GLY A 826 -21.04 32.86 -28.64
CA GLY A 826 -21.12 33.48 -29.97
C GLY A 826 -19.95 33.16 -30.91
N GLN A 827 -19.04 32.26 -30.51
CA GLN A 827 -17.92 31.83 -31.36
C GLN A 827 -18.42 30.82 -32.39
N SER A 828 -18.04 30.99 -33.66
CA SER A 828 -18.39 30.03 -34.72
C SER A 828 -17.79 28.66 -34.45
N LEU A 829 -18.58 27.60 -34.65
CA LEU A 829 -18.13 26.21 -34.61
C LEU A 829 -17.35 25.79 -35.87
N SER A 830 -17.23 26.67 -36.87
CA SER A 830 -16.41 26.45 -38.07
C SER A 830 -14.93 26.15 -37.72
N PRO A 831 -14.25 25.29 -38.50
CA PRO A 831 -12.84 24.95 -38.27
C PRO A 831 -11.91 26.13 -38.63
N GLY A 832 -11.62 26.98 -37.64
CA GLY A 832 -10.49 27.91 -37.67
C GLY A 832 -9.16 27.21 -37.33
N ASP A 833 -8.14 27.98 -36.93
CA ASP A 833 -6.93 27.38 -36.34
C ASP A 833 -7.13 27.07 -34.84
N ASN A 834 -6.37 26.10 -34.34
CA ASN A 834 -6.22 25.84 -32.90
C ASN A 834 -5.43 26.98 -32.23
N LEU A 835 -5.26 26.93 -30.90
CA LEU A 835 -4.53 27.99 -30.17
C LEU A 835 -3.03 28.14 -30.55
N PHE A 836 -2.48 27.23 -31.36
CA PHE A 836 -1.10 27.28 -31.88
C PHE A 836 -1.01 27.71 -33.36
N GLY A 837 -2.10 28.13 -34.00
CA GLY A 837 -2.11 28.49 -35.42
C GLY A 837 -2.04 27.27 -36.37
N GLN A 838 -2.34 26.07 -35.87
CA GLN A 838 -2.42 24.85 -36.67
C GLN A 838 -3.87 24.63 -37.11
N LYS A 839 -4.09 24.19 -38.35
CA LYS A 839 -5.44 23.94 -38.89
C LYS A 839 -6.22 22.99 -37.97
N ASN A 840 -7.32 23.47 -37.40
CA ASN A 840 -8.08 22.68 -36.45
C ASN A 840 -8.68 21.44 -37.14
N THR A 841 -8.43 20.27 -36.57
CA THR A 841 -8.92 18.98 -37.07
C THR A 841 -10.31 18.61 -36.52
N LYS A 842 -11.03 19.59 -35.96
CA LYS A 842 -12.29 19.44 -35.21
C LYS A 842 -13.32 18.51 -35.87
N ASN A 843 -13.50 18.67 -37.19
CA ASN A 843 -14.55 17.97 -37.92
C ASN A 843 -14.14 16.56 -38.38
N PHE A 844 -12.85 16.30 -38.56
CA PHE A 844 -12.33 15.00 -38.97
C PHE A 844 -10.89 14.78 -38.50
N ARG A 845 -10.69 13.79 -37.62
CA ARG A 845 -9.40 13.41 -37.06
C ARG A 845 -9.30 11.89 -37.04
N GLN A 846 -8.16 11.39 -37.52
CA GLN A 846 -7.78 10.00 -37.46
C GLN A 846 -6.26 10.03 -37.27
N VAL A 847 -5.82 10.01 -36.01
CA VAL A 847 -4.40 10.20 -35.69
C VAL A 847 -3.93 9.29 -34.57
N PHE A 848 -2.72 8.75 -34.75
CA PHE A 848 -1.90 8.30 -33.63
C PHE A 848 -1.17 9.50 -33.01
N HIS A 849 -1.04 9.50 -31.69
CA HIS A 849 -0.35 10.52 -30.92
C HIS A 849 0.51 9.90 -29.81
N LEU A 850 1.56 10.62 -29.45
CA LEU A 850 2.36 10.38 -28.25
C LEU A 850 2.04 11.51 -27.27
N GLY A 851 1.84 11.19 -25.99
CA GLY A 851 1.50 12.22 -25.03
C GLY A 851 1.92 11.90 -23.60
N VAL A 852 1.69 12.87 -22.74
CA VAL A 852 2.03 12.82 -21.33
C VAL A 852 0.95 13.51 -20.51
N GLN A 853 0.38 12.77 -19.55
CA GLN A 853 -0.47 13.34 -18.52
C GLN A 853 0.36 13.65 -17.27
N TYR A 854 0.08 14.79 -16.65
CA TYR A 854 0.64 15.17 -15.35
C TYR A 854 -0.43 15.73 -14.41
N THR A 855 -0.50 15.21 -13.17
CA THR A 855 -1.40 15.73 -12.14
C THR A 855 -0.84 17.03 -11.53
N LEU A 856 -1.48 18.15 -11.84
CA LEU A 856 -1.24 19.48 -11.28
C LEU A 856 -1.87 19.65 -9.88
N PRO A 857 -1.55 20.73 -9.15
CA PRO A 857 -2.34 21.19 -8.00
C PRO A 857 -3.85 21.24 -8.31
N MET A 858 -4.69 21.16 -7.27
CA MET A 858 -6.15 20.99 -7.39
C MET A 858 -6.56 19.67 -8.07
N LEU A 859 -5.65 18.70 -8.11
CA LEU A 859 -5.82 17.38 -8.75
C LEU A 859 -6.24 17.45 -10.24
N VAL A 860 -5.96 18.58 -10.90
CA VAL A 860 -6.22 18.81 -12.34
C VAL A 860 -5.24 17.98 -13.15
N VAL A 861 -5.71 17.25 -14.15
CA VAL A 861 -4.84 16.54 -15.10
C VAL A 861 -4.55 17.50 -16.26
N ALA A 862 -3.26 17.77 -16.48
CA ALA A 862 -2.78 18.37 -17.72
C ALA A 862 -2.32 17.26 -18.67
N ASP A 863 -2.86 17.25 -19.88
CA ASP A 863 -2.44 16.36 -20.97
C ASP A 863 -1.77 17.20 -22.07
N ALA A 864 -0.59 16.78 -22.50
CA ALA A 864 0.11 17.34 -23.64
C ALA A 864 0.44 16.21 -24.63
N SER A 865 0.01 16.34 -25.88
CA SER A 865 0.27 15.33 -26.92
C SER A 865 0.66 15.93 -28.27
N VAL A 866 1.41 15.12 -29.03
CA VAL A 866 1.84 15.43 -30.39
C VAL A 866 1.39 14.29 -31.29
N ASP A 867 0.65 14.63 -32.34
CA ASP A 867 0.19 13.65 -33.33
C ASP A 867 1.25 13.34 -34.39
N HIS A 868 1.07 12.24 -35.13
CA HIS A 868 1.96 11.83 -36.22
C HIS A 868 2.00 12.80 -37.42
N LYS A 869 1.19 13.86 -37.43
CA LYS A 869 1.19 14.94 -38.42
C LYS A 869 1.92 16.19 -37.92
N GLY A 870 2.39 16.19 -36.66
CA GLY A 870 3.08 17.30 -36.01
C GLY A 870 2.17 18.31 -35.31
N ASN A 871 0.86 18.05 -35.20
CA ASN A 871 -0.04 18.93 -34.45
C ASN A 871 0.15 18.70 -32.94
N VAL A 872 0.03 19.78 -32.16
CA VAL A 872 0.16 19.74 -30.70
C VAL A 872 -1.20 19.99 -30.09
N ARG A 873 -1.63 19.14 -29.15
CA ARG A 873 -2.83 19.33 -28.33
C ARG A 873 -2.42 19.48 -26.88
N PHE A 874 -3.03 20.45 -26.19
CA PHE A 874 -2.96 20.57 -24.74
C PHE A 874 -4.37 20.61 -24.16
N GLN A 875 -4.59 19.90 -23.06
CA GLN A 875 -5.88 19.77 -22.39
C GLN A 875 -5.69 19.90 -20.88
N LEU A 876 -6.61 20.60 -20.23
CA LEU A 876 -6.77 20.59 -18.77
C LEU A 876 -8.13 19.97 -18.44
N MET A 877 -8.15 19.00 -17.54
CA MET A 877 -9.40 18.38 -17.08
C MET A 877 -9.37 18.10 -15.59
N ARG A 878 -10.54 18.12 -14.96
CA ARG A 878 -10.76 17.65 -13.59
C ARG A 878 -12.11 16.99 -13.52
N GLU A 879 -12.13 15.82 -12.90
CA GLU A 879 -13.35 15.09 -12.61
C GLU A 879 -13.58 14.98 -11.09
N ASP A 880 -14.80 14.59 -10.72
CA ASP A 880 -15.19 14.27 -9.34
C ASP A 880 -14.87 15.33 -8.27
N VAL A 881 -14.96 16.63 -8.61
CA VAL A 881 -14.88 17.71 -7.61
C VAL A 881 -16.07 17.60 -6.66
N PRO A 882 -15.88 17.38 -5.34
CA PRO A 882 -16.99 17.09 -4.42
C PRO A 882 -17.71 18.37 -3.99
N ILE A 883 -18.68 18.82 -4.78
CA ILE A 883 -19.49 20.01 -4.49
C ILE A 883 -20.36 19.80 -3.25
N SER A 884 -21.02 18.64 -3.15
CA SER A 884 -21.78 18.22 -1.96
C SER A 884 -21.53 16.74 -1.67
N LYS A 885 -22.17 16.19 -0.63
CA LYS A 885 -22.08 14.76 -0.30
C LYS A 885 -22.23 13.85 -1.53
N ARG A 886 -23.21 14.12 -2.40
CA ARG A 886 -23.51 13.30 -3.60
C ARG A 886 -23.31 14.00 -4.95
N LEU A 887 -23.19 15.34 -4.96
CA LEU A 887 -23.00 16.10 -6.20
C LEU A 887 -21.51 16.25 -6.51
N ARG A 888 -21.11 15.84 -7.71
CA ARG A 888 -19.78 15.99 -8.29
C ARG A 888 -19.83 16.99 -9.42
N PHE A 889 -18.76 17.76 -9.60
CA PHE A 889 -18.54 18.64 -10.75
C PHE A 889 -17.33 18.16 -11.55
N GLN A 890 -17.40 18.29 -12.86
CA GLN A 890 -16.33 17.94 -13.79
C GLN A 890 -16.18 19.03 -14.86
N PHE A 891 -14.96 19.24 -15.35
CA PHE A 891 -14.67 20.10 -16.49
C PHE A 891 -13.52 19.58 -17.35
N MET A 892 -13.52 19.97 -18.62
CA MET A 892 -12.44 19.79 -19.59
C MET A 892 -12.33 21.06 -20.45
N VAL A 893 -11.12 21.50 -20.76
CA VAL A 893 -10.82 22.54 -21.78
C VAL A 893 -9.59 22.14 -22.59
N ASN A 894 -9.59 22.37 -23.90
CA ASN A 894 -8.43 22.04 -24.76
C ASN A 894 -8.08 23.10 -25.82
N THR A 895 -6.92 22.95 -26.45
CA THR A 895 -6.39 23.90 -27.46
C THR A 895 -7.11 23.88 -28.81
N ASP A 896 -7.93 22.86 -29.08
CA ASP A 896 -8.80 22.79 -30.27
C ASP A 896 -10.10 23.59 -30.06
N LYS A 897 -10.20 24.34 -28.94
CA LYS A 897 -11.33 25.18 -28.51
C LYS A 897 -12.57 24.37 -28.11
N GLU A 898 -12.36 23.13 -27.66
CA GLU A 898 -13.40 22.29 -27.08
C GLU A 898 -13.41 22.46 -25.56
N TYR A 899 -14.59 22.45 -24.97
CA TYR A 899 -14.77 22.56 -23.54
C TYR A 899 -16.05 21.86 -23.07
N MET A 900 -15.97 21.24 -21.90
CA MET A 900 -17.08 20.56 -21.23
C MET A 900 -17.14 21.04 -19.78
N ALA A 901 -18.35 21.23 -19.26
CA ALA A 901 -18.61 21.42 -17.84
C ALA A 901 -19.87 20.67 -17.44
N GLY A 902 -19.85 19.91 -16.34
CA GLY A 902 -21.00 19.08 -15.96
C GLY A 902 -21.07 18.72 -14.49
N PHE A 903 -22.25 18.27 -14.08
CA PHE A 903 -22.56 17.79 -12.75
C PHE A 903 -23.05 16.34 -12.79
N ARG A 904 -22.63 15.56 -11.81
CA ARG A 904 -23.06 14.16 -11.60
C ARG A 904 -23.56 13.98 -10.18
N TYR A 905 -24.82 13.56 -10.02
CA TYR A 905 -25.42 13.26 -8.73
C TYR A 905 -25.42 11.74 -8.49
N ILE A 906 -24.62 11.28 -7.53
CA ILE A 906 -24.47 9.85 -7.21
C ILE A 906 -25.71 9.37 -6.44
N VAL A 907 -26.51 8.49 -7.05
CA VAL A 907 -27.72 7.89 -6.43
C VAL A 907 -27.37 6.56 -5.77
N THR A 908 -26.68 5.68 -6.50
CA THR A 908 -26.11 4.41 -6.01
C THR A 908 -24.66 4.27 -6.49
N LYS A 909 -23.94 3.23 -6.05
CA LYS A 909 -22.59 2.92 -6.57
C LYS A 909 -22.53 2.71 -8.10
N TYR A 910 -23.63 2.30 -8.74
CA TYR A 910 -23.67 2.03 -10.18
C TYR A 910 -24.47 3.05 -11.00
N PHE A 911 -25.14 4.00 -10.34
CA PHE A 911 -26.16 4.83 -10.99
C PHE A 911 -26.14 6.25 -10.45
N GLY A 912 -26.07 7.21 -11.34
CA GLY A 912 -26.18 8.64 -11.06
C GLY A 912 -27.06 9.35 -12.09
N LEU A 913 -27.43 10.59 -11.76
CA LEU A 913 -28.03 11.53 -12.70
C LEU A 913 -26.92 12.46 -13.21
N SER A 914 -26.83 12.68 -14.51
CA SER A 914 -25.85 13.56 -15.15
C SER A 914 -26.53 14.77 -15.79
N THR A 915 -25.82 15.89 -15.79
CA THR A 915 -26.06 16.98 -16.72
C THR A 915 -24.73 17.60 -17.12
N HIS A 916 -24.58 17.96 -18.38
CA HIS A 916 -23.38 18.63 -18.87
C HIS A 916 -23.76 19.70 -19.91
N TYR A 917 -22.85 20.65 -20.12
CA TYR A 917 -22.71 21.36 -21.37
C TYR A 917 -21.40 20.91 -22.00
N ASP A 918 -21.47 20.46 -23.25
CA ASP A 918 -20.31 20.21 -24.11
C ASP A 918 -20.35 21.23 -25.26
N SER A 919 -19.18 21.75 -25.65
CA SER A 919 -19.06 22.78 -26.69
C SER A 919 -19.59 22.37 -28.07
N ASP A 920 -19.74 21.06 -28.30
CA ASP A 920 -20.09 20.46 -29.58
C ASP A 920 -21.43 19.73 -29.54
N MET A 921 -21.77 19.09 -28.42
CA MET A 921 -23.07 18.41 -28.23
C MET A 921 -24.11 19.27 -27.47
N GLY A 922 -23.77 20.48 -27.04
CA GLY A 922 -24.68 21.37 -26.31
C GLY A 922 -25.06 20.85 -24.92
N TYR A 923 -26.32 21.05 -24.52
CA TYR A 923 -26.82 20.66 -23.20
C TYR A 923 -27.29 19.20 -23.15
N GLY A 924 -26.67 18.41 -22.28
CA GLY A 924 -27.07 17.06 -21.92
C GLY A 924 -27.71 17.00 -20.53
N ALA A 925 -28.75 16.21 -20.39
CA ALA A 925 -29.26 15.73 -19.11
C ALA A 925 -29.66 14.26 -19.22
N GLY A 926 -29.35 13.44 -18.21
CA GLY A 926 -29.62 12.01 -18.29
C GLY A 926 -29.03 11.20 -17.15
N LEU A 927 -28.54 10.01 -17.49
CA LEU A 927 -28.21 8.94 -16.55
C LEU A 927 -26.76 8.51 -16.74
N THR A 928 -25.99 8.44 -15.65
CA THR A 928 -24.65 7.82 -15.66
C THR A 928 -24.70 6.43 -15.04
N LEU A 929 -24.17 5.43 -15.75
CA LEU A 929 -23.85 4.10 -15.22
C LEU A 929 -22.37 4.05 -14.83
N ASN A 930 -22.05 3.35 -13.73
CA ASN A 930 -20.68 3.15 -13.23
C ASN A 930 -20.45 1.68 -12.84
N TYR A 931 -19.22 1.17 -12.99
CA TYR A 931 -18.87 -0.24 -12.77
C TYR A 931 -17.51 -0.46 -12.09
#